data_AF-A0A3P0X4U0-F1
#
_entry.id   AF-A0A3P0X4U0-F1
#
_cell.length_a   1.000
_cell.length_b   1.000
_cell.length_c   1.000
_cell.angle_alpha   90.00
_cell.angle_beta   90.00
_cell.angle_gamma   90.00
#
_symmetry.space_group_name_H-M   'P 1'
#
loop_
_entity.id
_entity.type
_entity.pdbx_description
1 polymer ?
#
loop_
_entity_poly.entity_id
_entity_poly.type
_entity_poly.pdbx_seq_one_letter_code
_entity_poly.pdbx_strand_id
1 'polypeptide(L)'
;MLRAAICVLLLAGSHSAGAEDGSAGWLRYAPLTGASRAACQHLPTRLVVLGGEQPTIARAAQELQQGLAGMCGITLQVVVAPGSRPAFVLGTIGDLKSAKLFATTPALPGAEGFTLAPSDGGYLIAGADARGVLYGSFAMLRMLAMGERIRVARSETPAAQVRWTNEWDNLDGSIERGYAGRSIFFENGRVRSDLGRVGFYGRLLSSVGINGITINNVNADVRMLTPEIVDGVARIAAELRPFGVRVSLAVDFSSPKAIGGLDTFDPLDPAVARWWAEQIEALYRKIPDFAGFTVKADSEGKPGPSQYGRTPAQAANMLAAALKPHGGVVLYRAFVYNHHLDWNDLKADRARAAYDIFHPLDGTFADNVILQIKNGPIDFQVREPVSPLFAGLRKTDEAIELEVSQEYTGQQRHLVYLVPQWKTYLDTDMRVDGHSAPLQSIVEGQLFHRPVGGFIGVANVGLDTNWMAHPLAMANLYGFGRLAWNPGLSSERIVDEWTRQSFGNKPLVDHVIEDMQLRSWSIYENYTGPLGLGTLVDIIGPHFGPGPASAEHNGWGQWLRADAQGIGMDRTVATGTGYTGQYPRELAAQYEDIAQCPEPLLLFMHHVPYTYRLHSGESVVQHVYDTHYDGAEQAMQLVSEWQSLARHIDAERYSKVLALQRGQAGFAIVWRDTITNWFAQQSGVADAQGRVGHLPDRIEAESMQLHGYQVHAATPSEMASGGNAVTCATTRCTASTVLDRPAGWYRLSVGYYDYHDGASRFTLTLNGNSVGQWSADDDLPMNNMSGTTATRWTHWMPLALSPGDTLQLTATPQGGEPAPVDYLELTPVATPAHRTH
;
A
#
# COMPACT_ATOMS: atom_id res chain seq x y z
N MET A 1 38.37 51.52 33.13
CA MET A 1 37.02 51.46 33.74
C MET A 1 36.11 52.42 32.99
N LEU A 2 35.39 51.95 31.97
CA LEU A 2 34.06 52.44 31.57
C LEU A 2 33.63 51.67 30.33
N ARG A 3 32.49 50.99 30.43
CA ARG A 3 31.44 50.79 29.41
C ARG A 3 30.71 49.50 29.72
N ALA A 4 29.64 49.65 30.49
CA ALA A 4 28.57 48.68 30.64
C ALA A 4 27.27 49.32 30.15
N ALA A 5 26.37 48.46 29.70
CA ALA A 5 24.98 48.70 29.29
C ALA A 5 24.77 49.26 27.87
N ILE A 6 24.31 48.37 26.96
CA ILE A 6 22.97 48.36 26.35
C ILE A 6 23.00 47.34 25.19
N CYS A 7 22.26 46.24 25.32
CA CYS A 7 21.53 45.56 24.23
C CYS A 7 20.78 44.35 24.80
N VAL A 8 19.56 44.61 25.26
CA VAL A 8 18.47 43.64 25.40
C VAL A 8 17.52 43.91 24.23
N LEU A 9 16.90 42.83 23.70
CA LEU A 9 15.90 42.73 22.63
C LEU A 9 16.43 42.46 21.20
N LEU A 10 16.44 41.17 20.85
CA LEU A 10 15.80 40.60 19.66
C LEU A 10 15.93 39.06 19.71
N LEU A 11 15.19 38.42 20.62
CA LEU A 11 14.84 36.99 20.53
C LEU A 11 13.32 36.93 20.35
N ALA A 12 12.87 37.40 19.19
CA ALA A 12 11.52 37.16 18.72
C ALA A 12 11.48 35.78 18.06
N GLY A 13 10.78 34.86 18.72
CA GLY A 13 10.28 33.56 18.26
C GLY A 13 10.71 33.06 16.89
N SER A 14 11.89 32.45 16.81
CA SER A 14 12.10 31.32 15.91
C SER A 14 11.23 30.18 16.45
N HIS A 15 10.08 29.93 15.83
CA HIS A 15 9.44 28.62 15.99
C HIS A 15 10.44 27.62 15.42
N SER A 16 11.23 26.98 16.28
CA SER A 16 12.01 25.83 15.90
C SER A 16 11.01 24.81 15.38
N ALA A 17 10.89 24.70 14.06
CA ALA A 17 10.32 23.54 13.43
C ALA A 17 11.13 22.36 13.99
N GLY A 18 10.51 21.54 14.83
CA GLY A 18 11.12 20.28 15.21
C GLY A 18 11.44 19.53 13.93
N ALA A 19 12.64 18.95 13.85
CA ALA A 19 12.94 18.02 12.76
C ALA A 19 11.92 16.87 12.83
N GLU A 20 11.27 16.57 11.71
CA GLU A 20 10.28 15.51 11.58
C GLU A 20 10.83 14.51 10.58
N ASP A 21 11.04 13.27 11.00
CA ASP A 21 11.62 12.19 10.18
C ASP A 21 10.58 11.13 9.77
N GLY A 22 9.34 11.28 10.25
CA GLY A 22 8.22 10.36 10.00
C GLY A 22 8.13 9.20 11.00
N SER A 23 9.04 9.07 11.96
CA SER A 23 9.06 7.96 12.93
C SER A 23 7.80 7.87 13.80
N ALA A 24 7.15 9.00 14.09
CA ALA A 24 5.90 9.05 14.85
C ALA A 24 4.65 8.63 14.04
N GLY A 25 4.77 8.41 12.72
CA GLY A 25 3.63 8.22 11.83
C GLY A 25 2.66 9.39 11.93
N TRP A 26 1.37 9.10 12.08
CA TRP A 26 0.33 10.11 12.30
C TRP A 26 0.14 10.50 13.79
N LEU A 27 0.80 9.83 14.73
CA LEU A 27 0.68 10.13 16.17
C LEU A 27 1.74 11.14 16.64
N ARG A 28 1.92 12.22 15.87
CA ARG A 28 2.91 13.28 16.15
C ARG A 28 2.61 14.07 17.42
N TYR A 29 1.31 14.22 17.72
CA TYR A 29 0.82 15.09 18.80
C TYR A 29 1.43 16.51 18.76
N ALA A 30 1.67 17.04 17.56
CA ALA A 30 2.24 18.36 17.38
C ALA A 30 1.30 19.46 17.93
N PRO A 31 1.83 20.58 18.46
CA PRO A 31 1.00 21.66 19.00
C PRO A 31 -0.04 22.17 18.00
N LEU A 32 -1.30 22.24 18.43
CA LEU A 32 -2.38 22.76 17.60
C LEU A 32 -2.28 24.28 17.49
N THR A 33 -2.47 24.78 16.28
CA THR A 33 -2.38 26.20 15.93
C THR A 33 -3.67 26.71 15.29
N GLY A 34 -3.80 28.03 15.14
CA GLY A 34 -4.95 28.64 14.47
C GLY A 34 -6.30 28.29 15.10
N ALA A 35 -7.29 28.00 14.25
CA ALA A 35 -8.65 27.66 14.67
C ALA A 35 -8.72 26.34 15.46
N SER A 36 -7.89 25.35 15.12
CA SER A 36 -7.89 24.04 15.80
C SER A 36 -7.46 24.13 17.26
N ARG A 37 -6.67 25.15 17.65
CA ARG A 37 -6.34 25.40 19.07
C ARG A 37 -7.56 25.70 19.93
N ALA A 38 -8.66 26.17 19.32
CA ALA A 38 -9.92 26.32 20.03
C ALA A 38 -10.37 24.98 20.63
N ALA A 39 -10.15 23.84 19.98
CA ALA A 39 -10.54 22.53 20.52
C ALA A 39 -9.94 22.24 21.92
N CYS A 40 -8.76 22.79 22.21
CA CYS A 40 -8.07 22.64 23.50
C CYS A 40 -8.60 23.53 24.63
N GLN A 41 -9.41 24.55 24.35
CA GLN A 41 -9.87 25.47 25.39
C GLN A 41 -10.88 24.80 26.32
N HIS A 42 -10.77 25.08 27.61
CA HIS A 42 -11.63 24.54 28.67
C HIS A 42 -11.56 23.01 28.84
N LEU A 43 -10.54 22.35 28.26
CA LEU A 43 -10.28 20.95 28.57
C LEU A 43 -9.82 20.82 30.04
N PRO A 44 -10.28 19.78 30.77
CA PRO A 44 -9.85 19.51 32.13
C PRO A 44 -8.34 19.24 32.25
N THR A 45 -7.79 19.45 33.44
CA THR A 45 -6.40 19.12 33.79
C THR A 45 -6.29 17.87 34.67
N ARG A 46 -7.40 17.16 34.90
CA ARG A 46 -7.48 16.00 35.79
C ARG A 46 -7.94 14.78 35.00
N LEU A 47 -7.42 13.62 35.35
CA LEU A 47 -7.73 12.33 34.74
C LEU A 47 -8.11 11.30 35.81
N VAL A 48 -9.26 10.67 35.67
CA VAL A 48 -9.68 9.53 36.49
C VAL A 48 -9.58 8.29 35.63
N VAL A 49 -8.81 7.30 36.09
CA VAL A 49 -8.58 6.04 35.39
C VAL A 49 -9.22 4.91 36.19
N LEU A 50 -10.27 4.30 35.66
CA LEU A 50 -10.92 3.13 36.25
C LEU A 50 -10.42 1.87 35.51
N GLY A 51 -10.05 0.83 36.26
CA GLY A 51 -9.44 -0.38 35.68
C GLY A 51 -7.99 -0.19 35.25
N GLY A 52 -7.28 0.79 35.81
CA GLY A 52 -5.91 1.18 35.41
C GLY A 52 -4.84 0.11 35.66
N GLU A 53 -5.15 -0.96 36.39
CA GLU A 53 -4.33 -2.15 36.51
C GLU A 53 -4.27 -2.99 35.22
N GLN A 54 -5.24 -2.83 34.32
CA GLN A 54 -5.22 -3.47 33.01
C GLN A 54 -4.24 -2.73 32.08
N PRO A 55 -3.24 -3.40 31.47
CA PRO A 55 -2.21 -2.75 30.65
C PRO A 55 -2.78 -1.87 29.53
N THR A 56 -3.87 -2.30 28.89
CA THR A 56 -4.51 -1.57 27.80
C THR A 56 -5.18 -0.28 28.25
N ILE A 57 -5.85 -0.28 29.41
CA ILE A 57 -6.44 0.94 30.00
C ILE A 57 -5.32 1.89 30.46
N ALA A 58 -4.24 1.35 31.04
CA ALA A 58 -3.08 2.15 31.39
C ALA A 58 -2.45 2.84 30.18
N ARG A 59 -2.36 2.16 29.02
CA ARG A 59 -1.93 2.78 27.76
C ARG A 59 -2.91 3.84 27.27
N ALA A 60 -4.22 3.59 27.35
CA ALA A 60 -5.24 4.56 26.97
C ALA A 60 -5.10 5.88 27.76
N ALA A 61 -4.80 5.80 29.06
CA ALA A 61 -4.51 6.96 29.89
C ALA A 61 -3.23 7.69 29.43
N GLN A 62 -2.13 6.95 29.22
CA GLN A 62 -0.85 7.53 28.81
C GLN A 62 -0.92 8.21 27.44
N GLU A 63 -1.60 7.62 26.46
CA GLU A 63 -1.82 8.24 25.16
C GLU A 63 -2.58 9.56 25.29
N LEU A 64 -3.64 9.59 26.10
CA LEU A 64 -4.39 10.81 26.34
C LEU A 64 -3.52 11.88 27.02
N GLN A 65 -2.69 11.49 28.00
CA GLN A 65 -1.75 12.41 28.65
C GLN A 65 -0.72 12.97 27.66
N GLN A 66 -0.10 12.12 26.84
CA GLN A 66 0.91 12.52 25.84
C GLN A 66 0.29 13.41 24.76
N GLY A 67 -0.85 12.99 24.21
CA GLY A 67 -1.55 13.71 23.17
C GLY A 67 -2.02 15.10 23.61
N LEU A 68 -2.60 15.22 24.83
CA LEU A 68 -3.01 16.52 25.36
C LEU A 68 -1.82 17.40 25.77
N ALA A 69 -0.73 16.82 26.27
CA ALA A 69 0.49 17.57 26.55
C ALA A 69 1.09 18.15 25.27
N GLY A 70 1.21 17.33 24.21
CA GLY A 70 1.76 17.76 22.92
C GLY A 70 0.86 18.74 22.16
N MET A 71 -0.40 18.36 21.93
CA MET A 71 -1.33 19.15 21.10
C MET A 71 -1.85 20.40 21.80
N CYS A 72 -2.13 20.30 23.10
CA CYS A 72 -2.83 21.34 23.86
C CYS A 72 -1.97 22.03 24.93
N GLY A 73 -0.77 21.52 25.25
CA GLY A 73 0.03 22.02 26.36
C GLY A 73 -0.58 21.72 27.73
N ILE A 74 -1.43 20.70 27.84
CA ILE A 74 -2.16 20.35 29.07
C ILE A 74 -1.50 19.15 29.74
N THR A 75 -0.98 19.37 30.95
CA THR A 75 -0.50 18.29 31.81
C THR A 75 -1.65 17.72 32.63
N LEU A 76 -2.11 16.52 32.27
CA LEU A 76 -3.14 15.80 33.02
C LEU A 76 -2.57 15.19 34.30
N GLN A 77 -3.18 15.52 35.44
CA GLN A 77 -2.93 14.92 36.74
C GLN A 77 -3.87 13.75 36.99
N VAL A 78 -3.34 12.54 37.15
CA VAL A 78 -4.13 11.35 37.52
C VAL A 78 -4.62 11.48 38.96
N VAL A 79 -5.92 11.33 39.17
CA VAL A 79 -6.59 11.44 40.47
C VAL A 79 -7.55 10.27 40.68
N VAL A 80 -7.82 9.93 41.93
CA VAL A 80 -8.66 8.78 42.31
C VAL A 80 -10.14 8.99 41.97
N ALA A 81 -10.62 10.23 42.04
CA ALA A 81 -12.01 10.58 41.77
C ALA A 81 -12.12 12.02 41.22
N PRO A 82 -13.16 12.34 40.43
CA PRO A 82 -13.31 13.67 39.84
C PRO A 82 -13.53 14.76 40.91
N GLY A 83 -14.24 14.45 42.00
CA GLY A 83 -14.62 15.45 43.02
C GLY A 83 -15.56 16.50 42.44
N SER A 84 -15.41 17.78 42.83
CA SER A 84 -16.23 18.90 42.32
C SER A 84 -15.61 19.66 41.14
N ARG A 85 -14.48 19.18 40.59
CA ARG A 85 -13.78 19.83 39.47
C ARG A 85 -13.90 18.98 38.20
N PRO A 86 -13.99 19.60 37.02
CA PRO A 86 -13.92 18.91 35.74
C PRO A 86 -12.76 17.91 35.65
N ALA A 87 -13.02 16.74 35.06
CA ALA A 87 -12.01 15.73 34.78
C ALA A 87 -12.32 14.98 33.49
N PHE A 88 -11.29 14.43 32.87
CA PHE A 88 -11.45 13.28 31.98
C PHE A 88 -11.67 12.04 32.84
N VAL A 89 -12.64 11.20 32.47
CA VAL A 89 -12.89 9.91 33.11
C VAL A 89 -12.79 8.83 32.03
N LEU A 90 -11.90 7.85 32.23
CA LEU A 90 -11.81 6.67 31.38
C LEU A 90 -12.02 5.38 32.14
N GLY A 91 -12.64 4.41 31.49
CA GLY A 91 -12.89 3.07 32.03
C GLY A 91 -13.91 2.31 31.20
N THR A 92 -14.09 1.03 31.48
CA THR A 92 -15.16 0.26 30.84
C THR A 92 -16.53 0.69 31.37
N ILE A 93 -17.60 0.38 30.64
CA ILE A 93 -18.97 0.56 31.13
C ILE A 93 -19.20 -0.19 32.45
N GLY A 94 -18.56 -1.34 32.66
CA GLY A 94 -18.59 -2.09 33.92
C GLY A 94 -17.92 -1.35 35.07
N ASP A 95 -16.75 -0.76 34.82
CA ASP A 95 -16.01 0.03 35.82
C ASP A 95 -16.81 1.27 36.23
N LEU A 96 -17.42 1.94 35.25
CA LEU A 96 -18.23 3.15 35.47
C LEU A 96 -19.46 2.88 36.33
N LYS A 97 -20.16 1.76 36.08
CA LYS A 97 -21.28 1.29 36.91
C LYS A 97 -20.83 1.01 38.35
N SER A 98 -19.68 0.35 38.50
CA SER A 98 -19.13 -0.03 39.80
C SER A 98 -18.69 1.19 40.62
N ALA A 99 -18.09 2.18 39.96
CA ALA A 99 -17.63 3.40 40.60
C ALA A 99 -18.77 4.37 40.97
N LYS A 100 -20.00 4.16 40.45
CA LYS A 100 -21.19 5.01 40.70
C LYS A 100 -20.94 6.50 40.48
N LEU A 101 -20.09 6.84 39.51
CA LEU A 101 -19.64 8.21 39.28
C LEU A 101 -20.66 9.09 38.55
N PHE A 102 -21.64 8.50 37.87
CA PHE A 102 -22.59 9.21 37.02
C PHE A 102 -24.03 8.79 37.31
N ALA A 103 -24.96 9.76 37.27
CA ALA A 103 -26.39 9.52 37.45
C ALA A 103 -27.00 8.63 36.35
N THR A 104 -26.46 8.72 35.13
CA THR A 104 -26.81 7.86 34.00
C THR A 104 -25.55 7.37 33.31
N THR A 105 -25.30 6.06 33.32
CA THR A 105 -24.24 5.44 32.52
C THR A 105 -24.67 5.41 31.04
N PRO A 106 -23.77 5.73 30.08
CA PRO A 106 -24.07 5.55 28.67
C PRO A 106 -24.51 4.11 28.35
N ALA A 107 -25.25 3.95 27.25
CA ALA A 107 -25.57 2.62 26.72
C ALA A 107 -24.26 1.87 26.37
N LEU A 108 -24.27 0.55 26.54
CA LEU A 108 -23.14 -0.30 26.18
C LEU A 108 -23.00 -0.31 24.64
N PRO A 109 -21.88 0.15 24.07
CA PRO A 109 -21.62 -0.01 22.64
C PRO A 109 -21.39 -1.50 22.31
N GLY A 110 -21.30 -1.86 21.03
CA GLY A 110 -20.92 -3.22 20.65
C GLY A 110 -19.51 -3.59 21.14
N ALA A 111 -19.13 -4.86 20.98
CA ALA A 111 -17.80 -5.35 21.35
C ALA A 111 -16.69 -4.48 20.75
N GLU A 112 -15.63 -4.20 21.53
CA GLU A 112 -14.54 -3.27 21.20
C GLU A 112 -14.99 -1.81 20.92
N GLY A 113 -16.28 -1.50 21.02
CA GLY A 113 -16.83 -0.18 20.82
C GLY A 113 -16.59 0.75 22.00
N PHE A 114 -16.82 2.04 21.79
CA PHE A 114 -16.65 3.07 22.80
C PHE A 114 -17.71 4.16 22.72
N THR A 115 -17.83 4.94 23.79
CA THR A 115 -18.64 6.15 23.85
C THR A 115 -17.80 7.32 24.37
N LEU A 116 -17.82 8.42 23.63
CA LEU A 116 -17.26 9.71 24.00
C LEU A 116 -18.40 10.64 24.38
N ALA A 117 -18.41 11.19 25.60
CA ALA A 117 -19.50 12.06 26.05
C ALA A 117 -19.01 13.24 26.91
N PRO A 118 -19.69 14.40 26.87
CA PRO A 118 -19.50 15.44 27.88
C PRO A 118 -20.03 14.93 29.24
N SER A 119 -19.41 15.35 30.34
CA SER A 119 -19.75 14.85 31.68
C SER A 119 -19.42 15.86 32.78
N ASP A 120 -20.42 16.42 33.48
CA ASP A 120 -20.29 17.33 34.63
C ASP A 120 -19.06 18.27 34.59
N GLY A 121 -18.96 19.02 33.48
CA GLY A 121 -17.89 19.98 33.22
C GLY A 121 -16.60 19.41 32.60
N GLY A 122 -16.47 18.09 32.47
CA GLY A 122 -15.38 17.37 31.81
C GLY A 122 -15.85 16.41 30.70
N TYR A 123 -15.13 15.28 30.53
CA TYR A 123 -15.36 14.32 29.44
C TYR A 123 -15.27 12.88 29.92
N LEU A 124 -16.07 12.01 29.30
CA LEU A 124 -16.12 10.57 29.54
C LEU A 124 -15.66 9.81 28.29
N ILE A 125 -14.78 8.82 28.50
CA ILE A 125 -14.34 7.84 27.50
C ILE A 125 -14.70 6.46 28.05
N ALA A 126 -15.79 5.87 27.55
CA ALA A 126 -16.34 4.63 28.05
C ALA A 126 -16.23 3.51 27.01
N GLY A 127 -15.44 2.47 27.28
CA GLY A 127 -15.33 1.30 26.40
C GLY A 127 -16.30 0.18 26.76
N ALA A 128 -16.71 -0.64 25.78
CA ALA A 128 -17.34 -1.93 26.05
C ALA A 128 -16.37 -2.87 26.80
N ASP A 129 -15.10 -2.78 26.45
CA ASP A 129 -13.97 -3.49 27.04
C ASP A 129 -12.73 -2.57 27.09
N ALA A 130 -11.58 -3.11 27.49
CA ALA A 130 -10.33 -2.36 27.58
C ALA A 130 -9.84 -1.82 26.23
N ARG A 131 -10.08 -2.54 25.12
CA ARG A 131 -9.75 -2.06 23.76
C ARG A 131 -10.63 -0.88 23.38
N GLY A 132 -11.93 -0.94 23.68
CA GLY A 132 -12.85 0.18 23.49
C GLY A 132 -12.38 1.44 24.21
N VAL A 133 -11.86 1.33 25.44
CA VAL A 133 -11.29 2.48 26.16
C VAL A 133 -10.09 3.07 25.40
N LEU A 134 -9.18 2.22 24.92
CA LEU A 134 -8.01 2.65 24.14
C LEU A 134 -8.40 3.30 22.80
N TYR A 135 -9.30 2.68 22.04
CA TYR A 135 -9.79 3.20 20.77
C TYR A 135 -10.53 4.53 20.95
N GLY A 136 -11.33 4.66 22.03
CA GLY A 136 -11.98 5.91 22.41
C GLY A 136 -10.98 7.03 22.73
N SER A 137 -9.89 6.71 23.45
CA SER A 137 -8.80 7.68 23.68
C SER A 137 -8.18 8.17 22.38
N PHE A 138 -7.85 7.28 21.44
CA PHE A 138 -7.33 7.67 20.14
C PHE A 138 -8.34 8.45 19.30
N ALA A 139 -9.63 8.09 19.34
CA ALA A 139 -10.69 8.82 18.67
C ALA A 139 -10.84 10.25 19.21
N MET A 140 -10.75 10.43 20.54
CA MET A 140 -10.73 11.76 21.17
C MET A 140 -9.53 12.58 20.70
N LEU A 141 -8.33 12.01 20.68
CA LEU A 141 -7.12 12.69 20.22
C LEU A 141 -7.21 13.06 18.73
N ARG A 142 -7.71 12.15 17.89
CA ARG A 142 -7.98 12.42 16.47
C ARG A 142 -8.96 13.58 16.31
N MET A 143 -10.09 13.57 17.02
CA MET A 143 -11.07 14.68 16.99
C MET A 143 -10.43 16.02 17.36
N LEU A 144 -9.60 16.06 18.40
CA LEU A 144 -8.88 17.28 18.79
C LEU A 144 -7.91 17.73 17.69
N ALA A 145 -7.19 16.80 17.05
CA ALA A 145 -6.30 17.11 15.93
C ALA A 145 -7.05 17.74 14.74
N MET A 146 -8.30 17.32 14.51
CA MET A 146 -9.23 17.89 13.54
C MET A 146 -9.82 19.25 13.96
N GLY A 147 -9.53 19.74 15.18
CA GLY A 147 -10.15 20.95 15.72
C GLY A 147 -11.60 20.74 16.19
N GLU A 148 -12.05 19.48 16.31
CA GLU A 148 -13.39 19.12 16.77
C GLU A 148 -13.49 19.08 18.31
N ARG A 149 -14.70 19.28 18.86
CA ARG A 149 -15.00 19.12 20.29
C ARG A 149 -16.17 18.16 20.51
N ILE A 150 -16.11 17.35 21.57
CA ILE A 150 -17.25 16.54 21.99
C ILE A 150 -18.30 17.45 22.64
N ARG A 151 -19.37 17.77 21.92
CA ARG A 151 -20.51 18.55 22.45
C ARG A 151 -21.70 17.67 22.84
N VAL A 152 -21.81 16.50 22.20
CA VAL A 152 -22.88 15.52 22.37
C VAL A 152 -22.22 14.15 22.45
N ALA A 153 -22.84 13.24 23.20
CA ALA A 153 -22.38 11.87 23.28
C ALA A 153 -22.33 11.22 21.87
N ARG A 154 -21.23 10.53 21.58
CA ARG A 154 -21.02 9.77 20.35
C ARG A 154 -20.57 8.37 20.72
N SER A 155 -21.18 7.36 20.12
CA SER A 155 -20.80 5.96 20.30
C SER A 155 -20.37 5.40 18.96
N GLU A 156 -19.26 4.65 18.97
CA GLU A 156 -18.73 3.96 17.79
C GLU A 156 -18.51 2.49 18.12
N THR A 157 -18.65 1.63 17.12
CA THR A 157 -18.39 0.18 17.19
C THR A 157 -17.78 -0.23 15.86
N PRO A 158 -16.73 -1.07 15.85
CA PRO A 158 -16.13 -1.52 14.60
C PRO A 158 -17.13 -2.32 13.77
N ALA A 159 -17.08 -2.14 12.45
CA ALA A 159 -17.98 -2.80 11.51
C ALA A 159 -17.70 -4.31 11.33
N ALA A 160 -16.45 -4.74 11.57
CA ALA A 160 -16.03 -6.14 11.45
C ALA A 160 -15.19 -6.59 12.66
N GLN A 161 -15.20 -7.88 12.99
CA GLN A 161 -14.47 -8.43 14.14
C GLN A 161 -12.97 -8.58 13.88
N VAL A 162 -12.60 -9.06 12.68
CA VAL A 162 -11.21 -9.23 12.26
C VAL A 162 -10.76 -7.98 11.51
N ARG A 163 -9.75 -7.29 12.04
CA ARG A 163 -9.14 -6.09 11.45
C ARG A 163 -7.63 -6.22 11.62
N TRP A 164 -6.98 -7.02 10.78
CA TRP A 164 -5.58 -7.44 10.97
C TRP A 164 -4.66 -6.90 9.88
N THR A 165 -3.37 -6.79 10.20
CA THR A 165 -2.32 -6.68 9.17
C THR A 165 -1.64 -8.02 8.91
N ASN A 166 -1.10 -8.21 7.72
CA ASN A 166 -0.15 -9.26 7.37
C ASN A 166 1.19 -8.62 7.03
N GLU A 167 2.26 -9.25 7.51
CA GLU A 167 3.64 -8.83 7.28
C GLU A 167 4.36 -9.98 6.59
N TRP A 168 4.81 -9.78 5.36
CA TRP A 168 5.48 -10.82 4.56
C TRP A 168 6.97 -10.95 4.90
N ASP A 169 7.26 -10.95 6.20
CA ASP A 169 8.60 -10.90 6.76
C ASP A 169 9.21 -12.30 6.86
N ASN A 170 10.45 -12.41 6.40
CA ASN A 170 11.26 -13.63 6.50
C ASN A 170 12.16 -13.57 7.74
N LEU A 171 12.51 -14.74 8.28
CA LEU A 171 13.36 -14.85 9.48
C LEU A 171 14.75 -14.22 9.32
N ASP A 172 15.28 -14.13 8.09
CA ASP A 172 16.56 -13.45 7.82
C ASP A 172 16.47 -11.92 7.90
N GLY A 173 15.25 -11.38 7.97
CA GLY A 173 14.94 -9.95 8.02
C GLY A 173 14.66 -9.32 6.65
N SER A 174 14.69 -10.08 5.55
CA SER A 174 14.10 -9.64 4.29
C SER A 174 12.56 -9.62 4.40
N ILE A 175 11.91 -8.83 3.55
CA ILE A 175 10.45 -8.77 3.46
C ILE A 175 10.09 -9.03 2.00
N GLU A 176 9.28 -10.06 1.75
CA GLU A 176 8.75 -10.31 0.41
C GLU A 176 7.77 -9.18 0.05
N ARG A 177 8.04 -8.48 -1.05
CA ARG A 177 7.30 -7.27 -1.46
C ARG A 177 7.27 -6.19 -0.37
N GLY A 178 8.38 -6.05 0.36
CA GLY A 178 8.61 -4.94 1.29
C GLY A 178 9.57 -3.92 0.71
N TYR A 179 9.15 -2.65 0.72
CA TYR A 179 9.87 -1.57 0.04
C TYR A 179 10.41 -0.50 1.00
N ALA A 180 10.41 -0.79 2.30
CA ALA A 180 10.74 0.16 3.37
C ALA A 180 11.84 -0.36 4.31
N GLY A 181 12.82 -1.07 3.75
CA GLY A 181 13.92 -1.67 4.48
C GLY A 181 13.59 -3.05 5.05
N ARG A 182 14.39 -3.48 6.03
CA ARG A 182 14.32 -4.82 6.63
C ARG A 182 13.20 -4.95 7.67
N SER A 183 12.84 -6.20 7.99
CA SER A 183 11.85 -6.58 9.01
C SER A 183 12.08 -5.88 10.35
N ILE A 184 10.98 -5.44 10.98
CA ILE A 184 10.97 -4.94 12.36
C ILE A 184 10.89 -6.07 13.41
N PHE A 185 10.63 -7.31 12.99
CA PHE A 185 10.45 -8.47 13.86
C PHE A 185 11.68 -9.38 13.85
N PHE A 186 12.30 -9.59 12.69
CA PHE A 186 13.32 -10.60 12.49
C PHE A 186 14.64 -10.05 11.95
N GLU A 187 15.73 -10.73 12.31
CA GLU A 187 17.05 -10.55 11.74
C GLU A 187 17.86 -11.84 11.86
N ASN A 188 18.63 -12.18 10.82
CA ASN A 188 19.63 -13.26 10.87
C ASN A 188 19.07 -14.63 11.35
N GLY A 189 17.83 -14.94 10.97
CA GLY A 189 17.17 -16.21 11.30
C GLY A 189 16.45 -16.24 12.65
N ARG A 190 16.31 -15.11 13.35
CA ARG A 190 15.79 -15.02 14.72
C ARG A 190 14.91 -13.79 14.92
N VAL A 191 14.14 -13.79 16.02
CA VAL A 191 13.48 -12.58 16.51
C VAL A 191 14.51 -11.57 17.00
N ARG A 192 14.34 -10.30 16.64
CA ARG A 192 15.22 -9.19 17.01
C ARG A 192 15.44 -9.07 18.52
N SER A 193 16.62 -8.57 18.88
CA SER A 193 16.93 -8.25 20.27
C SER A 193 16.15 -7.02 20.75
N ASP A 194 16.15 -5.95 19.96
CA ASP A 194 15.35 -4.75 20.18
C ASP A 194 13.98 -4.86 19.51
N LEU A 195 12.92 -4.75 20.32
CA LEU A 195 11.53 -4.78 19.90
C LEU A 195 10.81 -3.45 20.18
N GLY A 196 11.52 -2.38 20.54
CA GLY A 196 10.91 -1.08 20.82
C GLY A 196 10.06 -0.59 19.64
N ARG A 197 10.55 -0.81 18.42
CA ARG A 197 9.83 -0.49 17.19
C ARG A 197 8.53 -1.28 17.01
N VAL A 198 8.48 -2.52 17.48
CA VAL A 198 7.25 -3.33 17.48
C VAL A 198 6.19 -2.70 18.39
N GLY A 199 6.58 -2.21 19.57
CA GLY A 199 5.66 -1.48 20.46
C GLY A 199 5.15 -0.18 19.82
N PHE A 200 6.01 0.57 19.12
CA PHE A 200 5.60 1.75 18.34
C PHE A 200 4.60 1.38 17.23
N TYR A 201 4.82 0.26 16.54
CA TYR A 201 3.90 -0.21 15.51
C TYR A 201 2.54 -0.61 16.09
N GLY A 202 2.51 -1.35 17.21
CA GLY A 202 1.28 -1.69 17.91
C GLY A 202 0.47 -0.46 18.31
N ARG A 203 1.15 0.64 18.68
CA ARG A 203 0.51 1.94 18.95
C ARG A 203 -0.16 2.53 17.70
N LEU A 204 0.52 2.53 16.56
CA LEU A 204 -0.03 3.00 15.28
C LEU A 204 -1.26 2.17 14.89
N LEU A 205 -1.13 0.83 14.84
CA LEU A 205 -2.22 -0.07 14.49
C LEU A 205 -3.48 0.17 15.35
N SER A 206 -3.30 0.30 16.65
CA SER A 206 -4.42 0.45 17.59
C SER A 206 -5.12 1.80 17.48
N SER A 207 -4.40 2.85 17.07
CA SER A 207 -4.99 4.18 16.89
C SER A 207 -5.99 4.27 15.74
N VAL A 208 -5.94 3.30 14.81
CA VAL A 208 -6.90 3.13 13.72
C VAL A 208 -7.78 1.88 13.91
N GLY A 209 -7.73 1.23 15.07
CA GLY A 209 -8.64 0.14 15.45
C GLY A 209 -8.23 -1.26 14.97
N ILE A 210 -7.02 -1.43 14.43
CA ILE A 210 -6.48 -2.76 14.07
C ILE A 210 -6.24 -3.56 15.35
N ASN A 211 -6.66 -4.83 15.35
CA ASN A 211 -6.72 -5.66 16.56
C ASN A 211 -5.95 -7.00 16.49
N GLY A 212 -5.28 -7.25 15.36
CA GLY A 212 -4.42 -8.41 15.18
C GLY A 212 -3.38 -8.22 14.08
N ILE A 213 -2.40 -9.12 14.03
CA ILE A 213 -1.30 -9.08 13.07
C ILE A 213 -0.77 -10.49 12.80
N THR A 214 -0.51 -10.82 11.53
CA THR A 214 0.31 -11.96 11.11
C THR A 214 1.72 -11.45 10.85
N ILE A 215 2.68 -11.84 11.70
CA ILE A 215 4.01 -11.19 11.73
C ILE A 215 5.03 -11.78 10.76
N ASN A 216 4.69 -12.85 10.04
CA ASN A 216 5.63 -13.56 9.17
C ASN A 216 5.01 -13.93 7.82
N ASN A 217 5.89 -14.16 6.85
CA ASN A 217 5.55 -14.44 5.48
C ASN A 217 4.59 -15.62 5.32
N VAL A 218 3.56 -15.42 4.48
CA VAL A 218 2.62 -16.45 4.03
C VAL A 218 3.31 -17.58 3.29
N ASN A 219 4.47 -17.31 2.68
CA ASN A 219 5.41 -18.34 2.24
C ASN A 219 6.18 -18.93 3.43
N ALA A 220 5.43 -19.42 4.42
CA ALA A 220 5.91 -19.68 5.77
C ALA A 220 7.15 -20.58 5.85
N ASP A 221 8.06 -20.20 6.76
CA ASP A 221 9.22 -21.00 7.14
C ASP A 221 8.82 -22.00 8.24
N VAL A 222 9.13 -23.28 8.05
CA VAL A 222 8.84 -24.34 9.02
C VAL A 222 9.43 -24.06 10.41
N ARG A 223 10.52 -23.28 10.50
CA ARG A 223 11.18 -22.92 11.76
C ARG A 223 10.33 -22.03 12.66
N MET A 224 9.26 -21.41 12.15
CA MET A 224 8.36 -20.56 12.95
C MET A 224 7.75 -21.29 14.15
N LEU A 225 7.62 -22.62 14.09
CA LEU A 225 7.07 -23.45 15.16
C LEU A 225 8.14 -24.03 16.09
N THR A 226 9.42 -23.72 15.89
CA THR A 226 10.48 -24.18 16.78
C THR A 226 10.43 -23.46 18.13
N PRO A 227 10.84 -24.11 19.24
CA PRO A 227 10.81 -23.50 20.57
C PRO A 227 11.55 -22.15 20.67
N GLU A 228 12.70 -22.01 20.01
CA GLU A 228 13.49 -20.77 20.00
C GLU A 228 12.71 -19.60 19.37
N ILE A 229 12.08 -19.84 18.21
CA ILE A 229 11.31 -18.80 17.54
C ILE A 229 10.03 -18.50 18.31
N VAL A 230 9.32 -19.51 18.82
CA VAL A 230 8.10 -19.33 19.64
C VAL A 230 8.38 -18.50 20.90
N ASP A 231 9.52 -18.70 21.58
CA ASP A 231 9.93 -17.86 22.71
C ASP A 231 10.17 -16.39 22.28
N GLY A 232 10.72 -16.17 21.08
CA GLY A 232 10.83 -14.85 20.47
C GLY A 232 9.46 -14.23 20.13
N VAL A 233 8.54 -15.00 19.55
CA VAL A 233 7.18 -14.54 19.23
C VAL A 233 6.42 -14.14 20.49
N ALA A 234 6.64 -14.83 21.62
CA ALA A 234 6.06 -14.43 22.90
C ALA A 234 6.53 -13.04 23.37
N ARG A 235 7.79 -12.67 23.07
CA ARG A 235 8.31 -11.31 23.32
C ARG A 235 7.63 -10.28 22.42
N ILE A 236 7.45 -10.58 21.13
CA ILE A 236 6.71 -9.73 20.19
C ILE A 236 5.26 -9.51 20.68
N ALA A 237 4.57 -10.59 21.08
CA ALA A 237 3.22 -10.50 21.61
C ALA A 237 3.14 -9.66 22.89
N ALA A 238 4.18 -9.68 23.74
CA ALA A 238 4.25 -8.85 24.93
C ALA A 238 4.31 -7.35 24.63
N GLU A 239 4.99 -6.93 23.57
CA GLU A 239 5.04 -5.52 23.13
C GLU A 239 3.71 -5.03 22.54
N LEU A 240 2.98 -5.92 21.88
CA LEU A 240 1.72 -5.60 21.18
C LEU A 240 0.48 -5.65 22.09
N ARG A 241 0.48 -6.53 23.10
CA ARG A 241 -0.65 -6.77 24.02
C ARG A 241 -1.16 -5.51 24.74
N PRO A 242 -0.32 -4.58 25.24
CA PRO A 242 -0.79 -3.33 25.84
C PRO A 242 -1.59 -2.46 24.87
N PHE A 243 -1.39 -2.61 23.57
CA PHE A 243 -2.16 -1.89 22.56
C PHE A 243 -3.39 -2.69 22.10
N GLY A 244 -3.59 -3.90 22.61
CA GLY A 244 -4.71 -4.74 22.24
C GLY A 244 -4.56 -5.38 20.87
N VAL A 245 -3.35 -5.46 20.31
CA VAL A 245 -3.08 -6.18 19.05
C VAL A 245 -2.64 -7.61 19.38
N ARG A 246 -3.37 -8.62 18.89
CA ARG A 246 -3.01 -10.04 19.08
C ARG A 246 -2.13 -10.53 17.94
N VAL A 247 -1.18 -11.42 18.26
CA VAL A 247 -0.27 -12.01 17.27
C VAL A 247 -0.87 -13.29 16.69
N SER A 248 -0.73 -13.46 15.38
CA SER A 248 -0.95 -14.68 14.61
C SER A 248 0.34 -15.04 13.85
N LEU A 249 0.42 -16.29 13.37
CA LEU A 249 1.54 -16.78 12.55
C LEU A 249 1.04 -17.36 11.24
N ALA A 250 1.74 -17.09 10.14
CA ALA A 250 1.60 -17.90 8.96
C ALA A 250 2.36 -19.23 9.14
N VAL A 251 1.76 -20.35 8.77
CA VAL A 251 2.33 -21.69 9.00
C VAL A 251 2.50 -22.49 7.72
N ASP A 252 3.58 -23.26 7.63
CA ASP A 252 3.78 -24.24 6.57
C ASP A 252 2.99 -25.50 6.91
N PHE A 253 1.96 -25.78 6.11
CA PHE A 253 1.06 -26.91 6.33
C PHE A 253 1.77 -28.27 6.35
N SER A 254 2.94 -28.38 5.69
CA SER A 254 3.76 -29.60 5.63
C SER A 254 4.65 -29.81 6.86
N SER A 255 4.62 -28.92 7.85
CA SER A 255 5.45 -28.96 9.05
C SER A 255 5.46 -30.30 9.83
N PRO A 256 4.35 -31.06 9.96
CA PRO A 256 4.38 -32.39 10.58
C PRO A 256 5.42 -33.32 9.92
N LYS A 257 5.59 -33.21 8.61
CA LYS A 257 6.59 -33.95 7.85
C LYS A 257 7.96 -33.28 7.85
N ALA A 258 8.00 -31.97 7.61
CA ALA A 258 9.25 -31.24 7.45
C ALA A 258 10.07 -31.14 8.74
N ILE A 259 9.41 -30.96 9.89
CA ILE A 259 10.07 -30.78 11.19
C ILE A 259 9.48 -31.66 12.30
N GLY A 260 8.30 -32.25 12.09
CA GLY A 260 7.61 -33.07 13.09
C GLY A 260 8.01 -34.54 13.11
N GLY A 261 8.79 -35.01 12.12
CA GLY A 261 9.25 -36.39 12.04
C GLY A 261 8.19 -37.40 11.58
N LEU A 262 7.07 -36.95 11.02
CA LEU A 262 6.06 -37.82 10.40
C LEU A 262 6.39 -38.03 8.91
N ASP A 263 5.92 -39.14 8.33
CA ASP A 263 6.11 -39.42 6.90
C ASP A 263 5.10 -38.69 5.99
N THR A 264 4.07 -38.08 6.60
CA THR A 264 2.91 -37.47 5.96
C THR A 264 2.50 -36.15 6.63
N PHE A 265 1.73 -35.35 5.90
CA PHE A 265 1.01 -34.19 6.42
C PHE A 265 -0.48 -34.22 5.99
N ASP A 266 -1.03 -35.40 5.70
CA ASP A 266 -2.46 -35.58 5.40
C ASP A 266 -3.31 -35.11 6.61
N PRO A 267 -4.19 -34.09 6.48
CA PRO A 267 -5.00 -33.59 7.59
C PRO A 267 -5.93 -34.63 8.21
N LEU A 268 -6.24 -35.72 7.51
CA LEU A 268 -7.08 -36.80 8.04
C LEU A 268 -6.27 -37.90 8.74
N ASP A 269 -4.94 -37.84 8.73
CA ASP A 269 -4.11 -38.74 9.53
C ASP A 269 -4.17 -38.34 11.02
N PRO A 270 -4.60 -39.23 11.93
CA PRO A 270 -4.68 -38.92 13.35
C PRO A 270 -3.35 -38.49 14.00
N ALA A 271 -2.20 -38.93 13.48
CA ALA A 271 -0.90 -38.51 13.97
C ALA A 271 -0.60 -37.05 13.60
N VAL A 272 -0.99 -36.62 12.39
CA VAL A 272 -0.87 -35.23 11.93
C VAL A 272 -1.73 -34.30 12.77
N ALA A 273 -3.00 -34.67 12.98
CA ALA A 273 -3.92 -33.89 13.81
C ALA A 273 -3.40 -33.75 15.26
N ARG A 274 -2.85 -34.83 15.83
CA ARG A 274 -2.25 -34.80 17.18
C ARG A 274 -1.03 -33.90 17.24
N TRP A 275 -0.14 -33.99 16.24
CA TRP A 275 1.06 -33.15 16.17
C TRP A 275 0.69 -31.66 16.18
N TRP A 276 -0.28 -31.25 15.34
CA TRP A 276 -0.75 -29.87 15.32
C TRP A 276 -1.36 -29.43 16.64
N ALA A 277 -2.19 -30.27 17.26
CA ALA A 277 -2.75 -29.98 18.58
C ALA A 277 -1.65 -29.75 19.63
N GLU A 278 -0.60 -30.57 19.66
CA GLU A 278 0.52 -30.42 20.59
C GLU A 278 1.32 -29.12 20.35
N GLN A 279 1.55 -28.75 19.09
CA GLN A 279 2.20 -27.47 18.74
C GLN A 279 1.37 -26.26 19.18
N ILE A 280 0.06 -26.31 18.91
CA ILE A 280 -0.87 -25.25 19.28
C ILE A 280 -0.94 -25.10 20.81
N GLU A 281 -1.05 -26.19 21.56
CA GLU A 281 -1.00 -26.16 23.03
C GLU A 281 0.32 -25.58 23.55
N ALA A 282 1.45 -25.91 22.93
CA ALA A 282 2.75 -25.33 23.30
C ALA A 282 2.79 -23.81 23.06
N LEU A 283 2.20 -23.35 21.96
CA LEU A 283 2.10 -21.94 21.62
C LEU A 283 1.22 -21.17 22.61
N TYR A 284 0.02 -21.68 22.93
CA TYR A 284 -0.89 -21.02 23.88
C TYR A 284 -0.35 -20.98 25.32
N ARG A 285 0.48 -21.95 25.73
CA ARG A 285 1.19 -21.86 27.02
C ARG A 285 2.13 -20.65 27.10
N LYS A 286 2.70 -20.23 25.97
CA LYS A 286 3.63 -19.10 25.88
C LYS A 286 2.92 -17.79 25.54
N ILE A 287 1.84 -17.87 24.78
CA ILE A 287 1.07 -16.74 24.26
C ILE A 287 -0.43 -17.04 24.49
N PRO A 288 -0.94 -16.82 25.71
CA PRO A 288 -2.32 -17.20 26.06
C PRO A 288 -3.41 -16.51 25.23
N ASP A 289 -3.08 -15.36 24.62
CA ASP A 289 -3.95 -14.56 23.76
C ASP A 289 -3.56 -14.66 22.28
N PHE A 290 -2.91 -15.75 21.87
CA PHE A 290 -2.58 -16.00 20.46
C PHE A 290 -3.84 -15.98 19.58
N ALA A 291 -3.77 -15.25 18.47
CA ALA A 291 -4.93 -14.97 17.63
C ALA A 291 -5.32 -16.16 16.74
N GLY A 292 -4.35 -16.93 16.27
CA GLY A 292 -4.57 -18.03 15.33
C GLY A 292 -3.55 -18.10 14.20
N PHE A 293 -3.88 -18.82 13.14
CA PHE A 293 -2.97 -19.08 12.03
C PHE A 293 -3.45 -18.50 10.70
N THR A 294 -2.50 -18.07 9.87
CA THR A 294 -2.70 -17.79 8.45
C THR A 294 -2.12 -18.93 7.62
N VAL A 295 -2.83 -19.38 6.59
CA VAL A 295 -2.44 -20.55 5.78
C VAL A 295 -2.46 -20.19 4.30
N LYS A 296 -1.31 -20.34 3.63
CA LYS A 296 -1.18 -20.41 2.17
C LYS A 296 -0.76 -21.83 1.82
N ALA A 297 -1.63 -22.56 1.12
CA ALA A 297 -1.41 -23.95 0.73
C ALA A 297 -1.92 -24.19 -0.69
N ASP A 298 -1.32 -25.15 -1.41
CA ASP A 298 -1.64 -25.45 -2.81
C ASP A 298 -1.50 -24.26 -3.77
N SER A 299 -0.64 -23.29 -3.45
CA SER A 299 -0.41 -22.07 -4.24
C SER A 299 1.08 -21.84 -4.46
N GLU A 300 1.48 -21.54 -5.71
CA GLU A 300 2.84 -21.12 -6.08
C GLU A 300 3.96 -22.03 -5.51
N GLY A 301 3.75 -23.34 -5.65
CA GLY A 301 4.71 -24.36 -5.20
C GLY A 301 4.63 -24.71 -3.71
N LYS A 302 3.78 -24.05 -2.91
CA LYS A 302 3.58 -24.42 -1.50
C LYS A 302 2.77 -25.72 -1.39
N PRO A 303 3.26 -26.74 -0.65
CA PRO A 303 2.52 -27.97 -0.43
C PRO A 303 1.17 -27.71 0.25
N GLY A 304 0.19 -28.54 -0.05
CA GLY A 304 -1.13 -28.44 0.55
C GLY A 304 -1.92 -29.74 0.51
N PRO A 305 -3.19 -29.69 0.97
CA PRO A 305 -4.04 -30.87 1.08
C PRO A 305 -4.26 -31.61 -0.25
N SER A 306 -4.18 -30.93 -1.38
CA SER A 306 -4.40 -31.54 -2.70
C SER A 306 -3.47 -32.72 -3.00
N GLN A 307 -2.25 -32.74 -2.43
CA GLN A 307 -1.29 -33.84 -2.59
C GLN A 307 -1.80 -35.18 -2.05
N TYR A 308 -2.79 -35.14 -1.14
CA TYR A 308 -3.43 -36.33 -0.56
C TYR A 308 -4.88 -36.48 -1.04
N GLY A 309 -5.30 -35.76 -2.08
CA GLY A 309 -6.69 -35.73 -2.54
C GLY A 309 -7.65 -35.17 -1.49
N ARG A 310 -7.17 -34.25 -0.63
CA ARG A 310 -7.96 -33.58 0.41
C ARG A 310 -8.37 -32.19 -0.03
N THR A 311 -9.43 -31.67 0.59
CA THR A 311 -9.92 -30.31 0.31
C THR A 311 -9.29 -29.28 1.24
N PRO A 312 -9.27 -27.99 0.84
CA PRO A 312 -8.97 -26.87 1.74
C PRO A 312 -9.74 -26.90 3.07
N ALA A 313 -11.03 -27.25 3.03
CA ALA A 313 -11.87 -27.35 4.23
C ALA A 313 -11.38 -28.42 5.21
N GLN A 314 -10.94 -29.58 4.72
CA GLN A 314 -10.40 -30.64 5.59
C GLN A 314 -9.11 -30.20 6.29
N ALA A 315 -8.22 -29.51 5.57
CA ALA A 315 -7.01 -28.93 6.15
C ALA A 315 -7.32 -27.85 7.19
N ALA A 316 -8.18 -26.89 6.84
CA ALA A 316 -8.55 -25.79 7.71
C ALA A 316 -9.24 -26.29 8.98
N ASN A 317 -10.19 -27.21 8.86
CA ASN A 317 -10.96 -27.73 9.99
C ASN A 317 -10.11 -28.52 11.00
N MET A 318 -9.06 -29.21 10.54
CA MET A 318 -8.12 -29.89 11.43
C MET A 318 -7.38 -28.89 12.33
N LEU A 319 -6.86 -27.79 11.76
CA LEU A 319 -6.23 -26.72 12.53
C LEU A 319 -7.24 -26.01 13.43
N ALA A 320 -8.43 -25.72 12.89
CA ALA A 320 -9.49 -25.01 13.58
C ALA A 320 -9.97 -25.76 14.83
N ALA A 321 -10.09 -27.10 14.75
CA ALA A 321 -10.45 -27.94 15.88
C ALA A 321 -9.46 -27.84 17.04
N ALA A 322 -8.17 -27.73 16.76
CA ALA A 322 -7.13 -27.57 17.77
C ALA A 322 -7.05 -26.14 18.34
N LEU A 323 -7.38 -25.11 17.55
CA LEU A 323 -7.43 -23.72 18.01
C LEU A 323 -8.70 -23.38 18.82
N LYS A 324 -9.81 -24.09 18.57
CA LYS A 324 -11.14 -23.78 19.12
C LYS A 324 -11.20 -23.71 20.65
N PRO A 325 -10.56 -24.60 21.44
CA PRO A 325 -10.55 -24.50 22.90
C PRO A 325 -9.94 -23.21 23.45
N HIS A 326 -9.11 -22.55 22.66
CA HIS A 326 -8.41 -21.31 23.02
C HIS A 326 -9.03 -20.05 22.40
N GLY A 327 -10.07 -20.20 21.57
CA GLY A 327 -10.71 -19.08 20.86
C GLY A 327 -9.89 -18.53 19.70
N GLY A 328 -8.94 -19.31 19.16
CA GLY A 328 -8.16 -18.94 17.97
C GLY A 328 -8.91 -19.21 16.66
N VAL A 329 -8.52 -18.51 15.59
CA VAL A 329 -9.10 -18.64 14.24
C VAL A 329 -8.09 -19.13 13.21
N VAL A 330 -8.57 -19.68 12.10
CA VAL A 330 -7.76 -19.99 10.92
C VAL A 330 -8.12 -19.01 9.80
N LEU A 331 -7.18 -18.17 9.39
CA LEU A 331 -7.24 -17.42 8.14
C LEU A 331 -6.72 -18.31 7.01
N TYR A 332 -7.62 -18.96 6.28
CA TYR A 332 -7.23 -19.79 5.14
C TYR A 332 -7.31 -18.96 3.86
N ARG A 333 -6.17 -18.70 3.22
CA ARG A 333 -6.13 -17.85 2.02
C ARG A 333 -6.74 -18.55 0.82
N ALA A 334 -7.70 -17.88 0.18
CA ALA A 334 -8.33 -18.33 -1.06
C ALA A 334 -7.52 -17.97 -2.32
N PHE A 335 -6.30 -17.45 -2.15
CA PHE A 335 -5.34 -17.24 -3.23
C PHE A 335 -4.72 -18.59 -3.63
N VAL A 336 -5.48 -19.35 -4.41
CA VAL A 336 -5.11 -20.68 -4.91
C VAL A 336 -5.46 -20.75 -6.39
N TYR A 337 -4.47 -21.08 -7.22
CA TYR A 337 -4.62 -21.23 -8.66
C TYR A 337 -3.52 -22.11 -9.23
N ASN A 338 -3.74 -22.61 -10.44
CA ASN A 338 -2.69 -23.30 -11.20
C ASN A 338 -1.70 -22.26 -11.76
N HIS A 339 -0.45 -22.24 -11.28
CA HIS A 339 0.61 -21.35 -11.81
C HIS A 339 1.40 -21.99 -12.98
N HIS A 340 0.89 -23.10 -13.51
CA HIS A 340 1.34 -23.78 -14.72
C HIS A 340 0.18 -23.93 -15.72
N LEU A 341 -0.65 -22.89 -15.88
CA LEU A 341 -1.69 -22.90 -16.90
C LEU A 341 -1.08 -23.04 -18.30
N ASP A 342 -1.75 -23.77 -19.19
CA ASP A 342 -1.34 -23.84 -20.59
C ASP A 342 -1.83 -22.59 -21.32
N TRP A 343 -0.90 -21.74 -21.74
CA TRP A 343 -1.18 -20.57 -22.58
C TRP A 343 -2.07 -20.90 -23.79
N ASN A 344 -1.93 -22.07 -24.40
CA ASN A 344 -2.66 -22.43 -25.60
C ASN A 344 -4.10 -22.91 -25.32
N ASP A 345 -4.44 -23.18 -24.06
CA ASP A 345 -5.82 -23.47 -23.67
C ASP A 345 -6.60 -22.15 -23.54
N LEU A 346 -7.50 -21.91 -24.49
CA LEU A 346 -8.34 -20.71 -24.51
C LEU A 346 -9.43 -20.72 -23.42
N LYS A 347 -9.62 -21.83 -22.70
CA LYS A 347 -10.51 -21.91 -21.54
C LYS A 347 -9.76 -21.84 -20.20
N ALA A 348 -8.43 -21.89 -20.21
CA ALA A 348 -7.63 -21.66 -19.02
C ALA A 348 -7.78 -20.21 -18.54
N ASP A 349 -8.22 -20.03 -17.30
CA ASP A 349 -8.42 -18.70 -16.71
C ASP A 349 -8.12 -18.72 -15.21
N ARG A 350 -7.06 -18.00 -14.82
CA ARG A 350 -6.70 -17.81 -13.43
C ARG A 350 -7.82 -17.13 -12.64
N ALA A 351 -8.57 -16.21 -13.25
CA ALA A 351 -9.58 -15.43 -12.55
C ALA A 351 -10.72 -16.29 -11.98
N ARG A 352 -10.95 -17.47 -12.58
CA ARG A 352 -11.98 -18.41 -12.12
C ARG A 352 -11.59 -19.23 -10.89
N ALA A 353 -10.29 -19.40 -10.66
CA ALA A 353 -9.75 -20.49 -9.84
C ALA A 353 -10.27 -20.48 -8.40
N ALA A 354 -10.20 -19.33 -7.72
CA ALA A 354 -10.64 -19.21 -6.34
C ALA A 354 -12.14 -19.56 -6.19
N TYR A 355 -12.99 -19.11 -7.11
CA TYR A 355 -14.40 -19.45 -7.09
C TYR A 355 -14.62 -20.95 -7.31
N ASP A 356 -14.03 -21.52 -8.36
CA ASP A 356 -14.22 -22.93 -8.73
C ASP A 356 -13.70 -23.88 -7.62
N ILE A 357 -12.69 -23.49 -6.85
CA ILE A 357 -12.14 -24.27 -5.73
C ILE A 357 -12.98 -24.14 -4.45
N PHE A 358 -13.35 -22.92 -4.06
CA PHE A 358 -13.91 -22.66 -2.73
C PHE A 358 -15.43 -22.58 -2.69
N HIS A 359 -16.10 -22.15 -3.77
CA HIS A 359 -17.56 -22.07 -3.79
C HIS A 359 -18.24 -23.44 -3.52
N PRO A 360 -17.79 -24.57 -4.09
CA PRO A 360 -18.36 -25.89 -3.78
C PRO A 360 -18.19 -26.34 -2.32
N LEU A 361 -17.34 -25.67 -1.55
CA LEU A 361 -17.03 -25.98 -0.15
C LEU A 361 -17.81 -25.10 0.85
N ASP A 362 -18.67 -24.19 0.38
CA ASP A 362 -19.46 -23.31 1.24
C ASP A 362 -20.25 -24.10 2.31
N GLY A 363 -20.10 -23.70 3.57
CA GLY A 363 -20.72 -24.34 4.73
C GLY A 363 -20.07 -25.64 5.20
N THR A 364 -18.93 -26.03 4.63
CA THR A 364 -18.13 -27.17 5.13
C THR A 364 -17.00 -26.76 6.07
N PHE A 365 -16.67 -25.48 6.12
CA PHE A 365 -15.67 -24.91 7.02
C PHE A 365 -16.23 -24.75 8.44
N ALA A 366 -15.38 -24.93 9.46
CA ALA A 366 -15.74 -24.73 10.85
C ALA A 366 -15.98 -23.23 11.16
N ASP A 367 -16.69 -22.97 12.27
CA ASP A 367 -17.10 -21.63 12.73
C ASP A 367 -15.94 -20.70 13.12
N ASN A 368 -14.73 -21.24 13.31
CA ASN A 368 -13.51 -20.46 13.54
C ASN A 368 -12.53 -20.53 12.35
N VAL A 369 -13.02 -20.86 11.15
CA VAL A 369 -12.29 -20.71 9.88
C VAL A 369 -12.86 -19.52 9.12
N ILE A 370 -11.96 -18.65 8.66
CA ILE A 370 -12.27 -17.49 7.84
C ILE A 370 -11.53 -17.65 6.53
N LEU A 371 -12.25 -17.58 5.41
CA LEU A 371 -11.62 -17.51 4.09
C LEU A 371 -11.10 -16.10 3.84
N GLN A 372 -9.78 -15.97 3.73
CA GLN A 372 -9.12 -14.71 3.41
C GLN A 372 -9.01 -14.57 1.88
N ILE A 373 -9.74 -13.63 1.30
CA ILE A 373 -9.95 -13.49 -0.15
C ILE A 373 -9.44 -12.13 -0.59
N LYS A 374 -8.55 -12.07 -1.59
CA LYS A 374 -8.12 -10.79 -2.19
C LYS A 374 -9.31 -10.01 -2.76
N ASN A 375 -9.20 -8.68 -2.84
CA ASN A 375 -10.24 -7.83 -3.43
C ASN A 375 -10.66 -8.28 -4.83
N GLY A 376 -9.70 -8.72 -5.65
CA GLY A 376 -9.92 -9.22 -7.00
C GLY A 376 -9.39 -10.64 -7.18
N PRO A 377 -9.70 -11.28 -8.32
CA PRO A 377 -9.41 -12.69 -8.57
C PRO A 377 -8.00 -12.97 -9.14
N ILE A 378 -7.20 -11.95 -9.46
CA ILE A 378 -5.84 -12.12 -10.00
C ILE A 378 -4.80 -11.93 -8.92
N ASP A 379 -4.37 -10.70 -8.64
CA ASP A 379 -3.24 -10.39 -7.77
C ASP A 379 -3.03 -8.89 -7.53
N PHE A 380 -3.93 -8.23 -6.80
CA PHE A 380 -3.76 -6.85 -6.34
C PHE A 380 -3.41 -5.81 -7.43
N GLN A 381 -3.82 -6.04 -8.67
CA GLN A 381 -3.46 -5.14 -9.77
C GLN A 381 -4.01 -3.72 -9.55
N VAL A 382 -3.50 -2.76 -10.33
CA VAL A 382 -3.95 -1.35 -10.27
C VAL A 382 -5.49 -1.21 -10.35
N ARG A 383 -6.14 -2.12 -11.09
CA ARG A 383 -7.58 -2.33 -11.06
C ARG A 383 -7.93 -3.79 -11.39
N GLU A 384 -8.87 -4.34 -10.63
CA GLU A 384 -9.51 -5.64 -10.87
C GLU A 384 -11.03 -5.53 -10.64
N PRO A 385 -11.87 -6.43 -11.17
CA PRO A 385 -13.22 -6.56 -10.65
C PRO A 385 -13.19 -7.17 -9.25
N VAL A 386 -14.25 -6.97 -8.47
CA VAL A 386 -14.41 -7.63 -7.16
C VAL A 386 -14.45 -9.15 -7.35
N SER A 387 -13.74 -9.91 -6.52
CA SER A 387 -13.77 -11.38 -6.55
C SER A 387 -15.21 -11.92 -6.42
N PRO A 388 -15.71 -12.75 -7.36
CA PRO A 388 -17.08 -13.27 -7.31
C PRO A 388 -17.32 -14.18 -6.10
N LEU A 389 -16.25 -14.69 -5.48
CA LEU A 389 -16.33 -15.61 -4.34
C LEU A 389 -17.06 -14.98 -3.14
N PHE A 390 -16.95 -13.66 -2.91
CA PHE A 390 -17.66 -12.95 -1.84
C PHE A 390 -19.19 -13.11 -1.93
N ALA A 391 -19.75 -13.15 -3.15
CA ALA A 391 -21.18 -13.39 -3.33
C ALA A 391 -21.54 -14.90 -3.37
N GLY A 392 -20.54 -15.75 -3.63
CA GLY A 392 -20.68 -17.20 -3.73
C GLY A 392 -20.69 -17.94 -2.39
N LEU A 393 -20.08 -17.37 -1.35
CA LEU A 393 -20.02 -17.99 -0.01
C LEU A 393 -21.15 -17.45 0.87
N ARG A 394 -22.12 -18.30 1.21
CA ARG A 394 -23.30 -17.90 2.02
C ARG A 394 -23.23 -18.40 3.46
N LYS A 395 -22.37 -19.38 3.75
CA LYS A 395 -22.32 -20.11 5.03
C LYS A 395 -20.92 -20.20 5.63
N THR A 396 -19.95 -19.48 5.07
CA THR A 396 -18.56 -19.48 5.52
C THR A 396 -18.08 -18.06 5.76
N ASP A 397 -17.54 -17.78 6.95
CA ASP A 397 -16.95 -16.47 7.29
C ASP A 397 -15.82 -16.13 6.33
N GLU A 398 -15.70 -14.85 5.98
CA GLU A 398 -14.70 -14.37 5.04
C GLU A 398 -14.11 -13.02 5.45
N ALA A 399 -12.89 -12.77 5.00
CA ALA A 399 -12.24 -11.49 5.16
C ALA A 399 -11.63 -11.03 3.84
N ILE A 400 -11.81 -9.75 3.52
CA ILE A 400 -11.15 -9.13 2.37
C ILE A 400 -9.67 -8.90 2.69
N GLU A 401 -8.79 -9.39 1.82
CA GLU A 401 -7.37 -9.10 1.81
C GLU A 401 -7.12 -7.94 0.84
N LEU A 402 -6.54 -6.86 1.36
CA LEU A 402 -6.13 -5.67 0.62
C LEU A 402 -4.62 -5.50 0.74
N GLU A 403 -3.96 -5.09 -0.34
CA GLU A 403 -2.53 -4.80 -0.30
C GLU A 403 -2.30 -3.34 0.08
N VAL A 404 -1.58 -3.10 1.16
CA VAL A 404 -1.18 -1.75 1.62
C VAL A 404 0.24 -1.44 1.15
N SER A 405 1.12 -2.46 1.15
CA SER A 405 2.35 -2.44 0.37
C SER A 405 2.01 -2.29 -1.11
N GLN A 406 2.87 -1.61 -1.86
CA GLN A 406 2.55 -1.18 -3.22
C GLN A 406 3.18 -2.08 -4.29
N GLU A 407 3.05 -3.42 -4.22
CA GLU A 407 3.69 -4.34 -5.18
C GLU A 407 3.41 -3.95 -6.63
N TYR A 408 2.13 -3.87 -6.99
CA TYR A 408 1.67 -3.52 -8.33
C TYR A 408 1.22 -2.05 -8.46
N THR A 409 1.55 -1.23 -7.46
CA THR A 409 1.20 0.19 -7.44
C THR A 409 2.41 1.06 -7.12
N GLY A 410 3.57 0.70 -7.67
CA GLY A 410 4.77 1.54 -7.75
C GLY A 410 5.73 1.45 -6.57
N GLN A 411 5.64 0.40 -5.76
CA GLN A 411 6.65 -0.04 -4.77
C GLN A 411 7.10 1.05 -3.78
N GLN A 412 6.16 1.90 -3.35
CA GLN A 412 6.43 3.07 -2.50
C GLN A 412 7.47 4.05 -3.08
N ARG A 413 7.80 3.93 -4.38
CA ARG A 413 8.52 4.95 -5.14
C ARG A 413 7.56 5.95 -5.75
N HIS A 414 6.37 5.48 -6.10
CA HIS A 414 5.29 6.29 -6.65
C HIS A 414 4.28 6.64 -5.56
N LEU A 415 3.77 7.87 -5.59
CA LEU A 415 2.63 8.28 -4.80
C LEU A 415 1.38 7.57 -5.33
N VAL A 416 0.80 6.69 -4.52
CA VAL A 416 -0.49 6.04 -4.78
C VAL A 416 -1.26 5.90 -3.48
N TYR A 417 -2.34 6.68 -3.34
CA TYR A 417 -3.31 6.55 -2.25
C TYR A 417 -4.36 5.50 -2.63
N LEU A 418 -4.39 4.40 -1.88
CA LEU A 418 -5.17 3.21 -2.23
C LEU A 418 -6.60 3.22 -1.70
N VAL A 419 -6.96 4.17 -0.83
CA VAL A 419 -8.32 4.24 -0.27
C VAL A 419 -9.40 4.46 -1.34
N PRO A 420 -9.23 5.35 -2.34
CA PRO A 420 -10.14 5.42 -3.49
C PRO A 420 -10.32 4.07 -4.20
N GLN A 421 -9.24 3.33 -4.42
CA GLN A 421 -9.30 1.99 -5.03
C GLN A 421 -10.12 1.04 -4.15
N TRP A 422 -9.81 0.92 -2.87
CA TRP A 422 -10.53 0.04 -1.95
C TRP A 422 -12.00 0.40 -1.82
N LYS A 423 -12.34 1.70 -1.84
CA LYS A 423 -13.73 2.15 -1.87
C LYS A 423 -14.45 1.67 -3.12
N THR A 424 -13.81 1.66 -4.30
CA THR A 424 -14.46 1.10 -5.50
C THR A 424 -14.86 -0.36 -5.31
N TYR A 425 -14.04 -1.17 -4.63
CA TYR A 425 -14.38 -2.55 -4.31
C TYR A 425 -15.50 -2.63 -3.27
N LEU A 426 -15.35 -1.95 -2.14
CA LEU A 426 -16.30 -1.99 -1.02
C LEU A 426 -17.69 -1.46 -1.39
N ASP A 427 -17.76 -0.48 -2.28
CA ASP A 427 -19.00 0.14 -2.74
C ASP A 427 -19.62 -0.59 -3.95
N THR A 428 -18.95 -1.61 -4.52
CA THR A 428 -19.51 -2.42 -5.61
C THR A 428 -20.75 -3.17 -5.14
N ASP A 429 -21.89 -2.92 -5.78
CA ASP A 429 -23.14 -3.66 -5.55
C ASP A 429 -23.07 -5.04 -6.22
N MET A 430 -22.96 -6.09 -5.41
CA MET A 430 -22.83 -7.47 -5.89
C MET A 430 -24.16 -8.06 -6.41
N ARG A 431 -25.29 -7.35 -6.27
CA ARG A 431 -26.63 -7.75 -6.76
C ARG A 431 -27.08 -9.14 -6.29
N VAL A 432 -26.78 -9.46 -5.05
CA VAL A 432 -27.10 -10.75 -4.41
C VAL A 432 -28.61 -10.98 -4.40
N ASP A 433 -29.07 -12.10 -4.95
CA ASP A 433 -30.48 -12.51 -5.03
C ASP A 433 -31.43 -11.44 -5.63
N GLY A 434 -30.90 -10.58 -6.51
CA GLY A 434 -31.65 -9.48 -7.15
C GLY A 434 -31.82 -8.24 -6.28
N HIS A 435 -31.17 -8.20 -5.11
CA HIS A 435 -31.19 -7.07 -4.18
C HIS A 435 -29.85 -6.35 -4.15
N SER A 436 -29.87 -5.08 -3.75
CA SER A 436 -28.63 -4.33 -3.55
C SER A 436 -27.85 -4.91 -2.38
N ALA A 437 -26.59 -5.24 -2.63
CA ALA A 437 -25.66 -5.87 -1.71
C ALA A 437 -24.24 -5.31 -1.93
N PRO A 438 -23.96 -4.08 -1.46
CA PRO A 438 -22.60 -3.54 -1.48
C PRO A 438 -21.63 -4.51 -0.81
N LEU A 439 -20.44 -4.70 -1.39
CA LEU A 439 -19.44 -5.64 -0.87
C LEU A 439 -19.13 -5.41 0.62
N GLN A 440 -19.09 -4.16 1.08
CA GLN A 440 -18.90 -3.86 2.50
C GLN A 440 -19.90 -4.59 3.41
N SER A 441 -21.18 -4.68 3.04
CA SER A 441 -22.20 -5.39 3.85
C SER A 441 -21.99 -6.90 3.95
N ILE A 442 -21.30 -7.46 2.95
CA ILE A 442 -20.93 -8.87 2.87
C ILE A 442 -19.70 -9.12 3.77
N VAL A 443 -18.67 -8.27 3.64
CA VAL A 443 -17.39 -8.33 4.37
C VAL A 443 -17.58 -8.04 5.87
N GLU A 444 -18.48 -7.12 6.21
CA GLU A 444 -18.92 -6.87 7.60
C GLU A 444 -19.68 -8.05 8.20
N GLY A 445 -20.06 -9.03 7.39
CA GLY A 445 -20.83 -10.19 7.83
C GLY A 445 -22.32 -9.93 8.06
N GLN A 446 -22.81 -8.72 7.77
CA GLN A 446 -24.19 -8.33 8.02
C GLN A 446 -25.18 -9.04 7.08
N LEU A 447 -24.86 -9.13 5.79
CA LEU A 447 -25.78 -9.64 4.78
C LEU A 447 -26.10 -11.14 4.96
N PHE A 448 -25.08 -11.95 5.25
CA PHE A 448 -25.23 -13.40 5.44
C PHE A 448 -25.16 -13.85 6.91
N HIS A 449 -25.16 -12.91 7.85
CA HIS A 449 -25.08 -13.16 9.29
C HIS A 449 -23.85 -13.99 9.72
N ARG A 450 -22.67 -13.57 9.26
CA ARG A 450 -21.36 -14.22 9.46
C ARG A 450 -20.42 -13.33 10.29
N PRO A 451 -20.43 -13.43 11.63
CA PRO A 451 -19.90 -12.36 12.48
C PRO A 451 -18.37 -12.34 12.62
N VAL A 452 -17.64 -13.36 12.15
CA VAL A 452 -16.22 -13.56 12.49
C VAL A 452 -15.26 -13.03 11.40
N GLY A 453 -15.81 -12.60 10.26
CA GLY A 453 -15.09 -12.03 9.12
C GLY A 453 -14.51 -10.62 9.31
N GLY A 454 -13.96 -10.07 8.22
CA GLY A 454 -13.56 -8.66 8.19
C GLY A 454 -12.45 -8.29 7.20
N PHE A 455 -11.42 -7.62 7.68
CA PHE A 455 -10.41 -6.95 6.86
C PHE A 455 -9.00 -7.39 7.22
N ILE A 456 -8.21 -7.67 6.18
CA ILE A 456 -6.81 -8.05 6.26
C ILE A 456 -6.00 -7.12 5.33
N GLY A 457 -4.94 -6.51 5.86
CA GLY A 457 -4.09 -5.58 5.09
C GLY A 457 -2.64 -6.05 5.03
N VAL A 458 -2.09 -6.31 3.83
CA VAL A 458 -0.66 -6.63 3.67
C VAL A 458 0.15 -5.35 3.81
N ALA A 459 0.72 -5.10 5.00
CA ALA A 459 1.30 -3.81 5.37
C ALA A 459 2.80 -3.68 5.03
N ASN A 460 3.58 -4.72 5.34
CA ASN A 460 5.02 -4.82 5.05
C ASN A 460 5.81 -3.59 5.52
N VAL A 461 5.55 -3.13 6.75
CA VAL A 461 6.34 -2.03 7.34
C VAL A 461 7.77 -2.49 7.60
N GLY A 462 8.73 -1.60 7.35
CA GLY A 462 10.14 -1.92 7.54
C GLY A 462 10.89 -0.95 8.46
N LEU A 463 12.22 -1.11 8.48
CA LEU A 463 13.14 -0.33 9.31
C LEU A 463 13.41 1.10 8.81
N ASP A 464 12.99 1.47 7.61
CA ASP A 464 13.06 2.87 7.16
C ASP A 464 12.38 3.78 8.17
N THR A 465 12.97 4.93 8.53
CA THR A 465 12.49 5.77 9.65
C THR A 465 10.99 6.09 9.58
N ASN A 466 10.43 6.27 8.38
CA ASN A 466 9.02 6.56 8.15
C ASN A 466 8.12 5.33 7.89
N TRP A 467 8.61 4.12 8.16
CA TRP A 467 7.90 2.81 8.08
C TRP A 467 7.58 2.29 6.67
N MET A 468 7.30 3.17 5.70
CA MET A 468 6.81 2.81 4.37
C MET A 468 7.58 3.46 3.21
N ALA A 469 8.83 3.89 3.42
CA ALA A 469 9.73 4.55 2.45
C ALA A 469 9.22 5.88 1.86
N HIS A 470 8.04 5.91 1.24
CA HIS A 470 7.36 7.14 0.87
C HIS A 470 6.64 7.75 2.08
N PRO A 471 6.94 9.01 2.49
CA PRO A 471 6.25 9.62 3.62
C PRO A 471 4.72 9.75 3.46
N LEU A 472 4.22 9.70 2.22
CA LEU A 472 2.79 9.79 1.89
C LEU A 472 2.11 8.41 1.84
N ALA A 473 2.85 7.30 1.73
CA ALA A 473 2.30 5.94 1.72
C ALA A 473 1.73 5.52 3.08
N MET A 474 2.16 6.14 4.18
CA MET A 474 1.56 5.93 5.51
C MET A 474 0.06 6.25 5.55
N ALA A 475 -0.46 7.04 4.60
CA ALA A 475 -1.89 7.27 4.44
C ALA A 475 -2.65 5.99 4.07
N ASN A 476 -2.00 5.03 3.40
CA ASN A 476 -2.61 3.75 3.03
C ASN A 476 -2.82 2.87 4.26
N LEU A 477 -1.80 2.70 5.12
CA LEU A 477 -1.95 1.95 6.37
C LEU A 477 -2.98 2.62 7.30
N TYR A 478 -2.96 3.95 7.39
CA TYR A 478 -3.96 4.70 8.12
C TYR A 478 -5.37 4.42 7.58
N GLY A 479 -5.55 4.58 6.27
CA GLY A 479 -6.83 4.44 5.60
C GLY A 479 -7.39 3.02 5.63
N PHE A 480 -6.52 2.01 5.54
CA PHE A 480 -6.90 0.62 5.73
C PHE A 480 -7.56 0.41 7.10
N GLY A 481 -6.90 0.88 8.17
CA GLY A 481 -7.45 0.77 9.52
C GLY A 481 -8.77 1.54 9.68
N ARG A 482 -8.88 2.74 9.10
CA ARG A 482 -10.14 3.52 9.14
C ARG A 482 -11.29 2.81 8.43
N LEU A 483 -11.06 2.23 7.24
CA LEU A 483 -12.06 1.46 6.52
C LEU A 483 -12.41 0.15 7.24
N ALA A 484 -11.42 -0.55 7.80
CA ALA A 484 -11.66 -1.76 8.59
C ALA A 484 -12.52 -1.48 9.84
N TRP A 485 -12.42 -0.27 10.41
CA TRP A 485 -13.30 0.19 11.48
C TRP A 485 -14.69 0.57 10.96
N ASN A 486 -14.77 1.32 9.86
CA ASN A 486 -16.01 1.77 9.24
C ASN A 486 -15.81 1.97 7.72
N PRO A 487 -16.26 1.01 6.88
CA PRO A 487 -16.07 1.10 5.43
C PRO A 487 -16.95 2.18 4.77
N GLY A 488 -17.97 2.68 5.48
CA GLY A 488 -18.80 3.79 5.05
C GLY A 488 -18.12 5.17 5.10
N LEU A 489 -16.87 5.26 5.58
CA LEU A 489 -16.08 6.49 5.50
C LEU A 489 -15.72 6.83 4.03
N SER A 490 -15.65 8.12 3.72
CA SER A 490 -15.20 8.60 2.41
C SER A 490 -13.67 8.70 2.36
N SER A 491 -13.10 8.59 1.15
CA SER A 491 -11.65 8.75 0.94
C SER A 491 -11.16 10.13 1.40
N GLU A 492 -11.94 11.17 1.12
CA GLU A 492 -11.67 12.56 1.48
C GLU A 492 -11.57 12.73 2.99
N ARG A 493 -12.52 12.14 3.74
CA ARG A 493 -12.49 12.22 5.20
C ARG A 493 -11.25 11.53 5.77
N ILE A 494 -10.89 10.37 5.23
CA ILE A 494 -9.74 9.61 5.72
C ILE A 494 -8.43 10.37 5.45
N VAL A 495 -8.25 10.93 4.25
CA VAL A 495 -7.04 11.67 3.93
C VAL A 495 -6.94 13.01 4.66
N ASP A 496 -8.07 13.71 4.90
CA ASP A 496 -8.14 14.91 5.74
C ASP A 496 -7.71 14.58 7.19
N GLU A 497 -8.24 13.48 7.75
CA GLU A 497 -7.84 13.00 9.09
C GLU A 497 -6.33 12.72 9.15
N TRP A 498 -5.80 11.97 8.20
CA TRP A 498 -4.38 11.61 8.17
C TRP A 498 -3.48 12.82 7.95
N THR A 499 -3.84 13.72 7.03
CA THR A 499 -3.03 14.88 6.65
C THR A 499 -2.89 15.85 7.80
N ARG A 500 -3.98 16.14 8.52
CA ARG A 500 -3.93 17.05 9.68
C ARG A 500 -3.08 16.52 10.82
N GLN A 501 -3.15 15.21 11.07
CA GLN A 501 -2.34 14.54 12.08
C GLN A 501 -0.85 14.44 11.67
N SER A 502 -0.57 14.30 10.38
CA SER A 502 0.79 14.07 9.86
C SER A 502 1.53 15.35 9.48
N PHE A 503 0.85 16.38 8.95
CA PHE A 503 1.49 17.62 8.45
C PHE A 503 0.99 18.90 9.13
N GLY A 504 -0.04 18.82 9.97
CA GLY A 504 -0.63 19.96 10.68
C GLY A 504 -1.86 20.51 9.97
N ASN A 505 -2.39 21.66 10.43
CA ASN A 505 -3.69 22.20 10.02
C ASN A 505 -3.58 23.47 9.15
N LYS A 506 -2.57 23.57 8.29
CA LYS A 506 -2.40 24.77 7.43
C LYS A 506 -3.26 24.56 6.19
N PRO A 507 -4.27 25.41 5.89
CA PRO A 507 -5.20 25.15 4.78
C PRO A 507 -4.56 24.86 3.42
N LEU A 508 -3.44 25.52 3.09
CA LEU A 508 -2.68 25.25 1.87
C LEU A 508 -2.04 23.85 1.88
N VAL A 509 -1.47 23.42 3.00
CA VAL A 509 -0.84 22.09 3.14
C VAL A 509 -1.90 21.01 3.06
N ASP A 510 -2.96 21.16 3.85
CA ASP A 510 -4.09 20.22 3.91
C ASP A 510 -4.65 20.02 2.50
N HIS A 511 -5.05 21.11 1.83
CA HIS A 511 -5.65 21.03 0.51
C HIS A 511 -4.75 20.41 -0.57
N VAL A 512 -3.48 20.81 -0.64
CA VAL A 512 -2.56 20.29 -1.66
C VAL A 512 -2.28 18.81 -1.45
N ILE A 513 -2.02 18.38 -0.21
CA ILE A 513 -1.72 16.97 0.08
C ILE A 513 -2.96 16.09 -0.16
N GLU A 514 -4.14 16.54 0.28
CA GLU A 514 -5.40 15.82 0.07
C GLU A 514 -5.70 15.65 -1.42
N ASP A 515 -5.61 16.71 -2.21
CA ASP A 515 -5.87 16.66 -3.66
C ASP A 515 -4.88 15.73 -4.38
N MET A 516 -3.58 15.84 -4.08
CA MET A 516 -2.55 14.96 -4.64
C MET A 516 -2.84 13.49 -4.32
N GLN A 517 -3.15 13.17 -3.06
CA GLN A 517 -3.47 11.81 -2.64
C GLN A 517 -4.72 11.29 -3.37
N LEU A 518 -5.82 12.05 -3.39
CA LEU A 518 -7.08 11.60 -3.99
C LEU A 518 -6.96 11.30 -5.50
N ARG A 519 -6.14 12.06 -6.25
CA ARG A 519 -5.93 11.84 -7.68
C ARG A 519 -4.83 10.81 -8.00
N SER A 520 -3.96 10.49 -7.05
CA SER A 520 -2.75 9.71 -7.29
C SER A 520 -2.98 8.32 -7.87
N TRP A 521 -4.03 7.60 -7.44
CA TRP A 521 -4.36 6.29 -8.01
C TRP A 521 -4.78 6.36 -9.47
N SER A 522 -5.67 7.29 -9.84
CA SER A 522 -6.05 7.48 -11.25
C SER A 522 -4.86 7.93 -12.10
N ILE A 523 -3.98 8.77 -11.55
CA ILE A 523 -2.75 9.19 -12.24
C ILE A 523 -1.87 7.97 -12.53
N TYR A 524 -1.67 7.09 -11.54
CA TYR A 524 -0.88 5.87 -11.70
C TYR A 524 -1.52 4.89 -12.69
N GLU A 525 -2.84 4.70 -12.65
CA GLU A 525 -3.57 3.87 -13.62
C GLU A 525 -3.42 4.40 -15.05
N ASN A 526 -3.52 5.72 -15.24
CA ASN A 526 -3.46 6.36 -16.55
C ASN A 526 -2.18 6.02 -17.32
N TYR A 527 -1.02 5.96 -16.64
CA TYR A 527 0.26 5.60 -17.25
C TYR A 527 0.67 4.13 -17.06
N THR A 528 -0.20 3.28 -16.48
CA THR A 528 0.09 1.83 -16.34
C THR A 528 -0.90 1.01 -17.16
N GLY A 529 -1.90 0.37 -16.57
CA GLY A 529 -2.87 -0.43 -17.33
C GLY A 529 -4.31 0.03 -17.13
N PRO A 530 -4.84 0.85 -18.04
CA PRO A 530 -6.24 1.27 -18.03
C PRO A 530 -7.16 0.14 -18.52
N LEU A 531 -8.48 0.35 -18.42
CA LEU A 531 -9.53 -0.52 -18.97
C LEU A 531 -9.52 -1.98 -18.47
N GLY A 532 -8.85 -2.25 -17.34
CA GLY A 532 -8.83 -3.57 -16.71
C GLY A 532 -7.70 -4.49 -17.20
N LEU A 533 -6.64 -3.93 -17.80
CA LEU A 533 -5.46 -4.68 -18.28
C LEU A 533 -4.52 -5.19 -17.17
N GLY A 534 -4.84 -4.95 -15.90
CA GLY A 534 -3.88 -5.10 -14.80
C GLY A 534 -2.86 -3.96 -14.81
N THR A 535 -1.71 -4.09 -14.15
CA THR A 535 -0.72 -2.98 -14.10
C THR A 535 0.22 -2.93 -15.31
N LEU A 536 0.29 -3.98 -16.14
CA LEU A 536 1.25 -4.10 -17.26
C LEU A 536 2.74 -4.08 -16.84
N VAL A 537 3.03 -4.46 -15.60
CA VAL A 537 4.41 -4.65 -15.11
C VAL A 537 5.08 -5.86 -15.75
N ASP A 538 6.39 -5.98 -15.59
CA ASP A 538 7.07 -7.27 -15.72
C ASP A 538 6.59 -8.23 -14.61
N ILE A 539 5.65 -9.13 -14.94
CA ILE A 539 5.03 -10.09 -14.02
C ILE A 539 5.89 -11.35 -13.76
N ILE A 540 6.98 -11.54 -14.49
CA ILE A 540 7.90 -12.67 -14.28
C ILE A 540 9.13 -12.26 -13.45
N GLY A 541 9.24 -10.97 -13.16
CA GLY A 541 10.37 -10.38 -12.45
C GLY A 541 9.97 -9.66 -11.16
N PRO A 542 10.45 -8.43 -10.94
CA PRO A 542 10.29 -7.73 -9.67
C PRO A 542 8.99 -6.94 -9.54
N HIS A 543 8.16 -6.87 -10.57
CA HIS A 543 6.86 -6.19 -10.60
C HIS A 543 6.95 -4.65 -10.45
N PHE A 544 8.01 -4.02 -10.96
CA PHE A 544 8.22 -2.56 -10.82
C PHE A 544 8.02 -1.79 -12.12
N GLY A 545 8.84 -2.06 -13.14
CA GLY A 545 8.80 -1.36 -14.42
C GLY A 545 7.81 -1.94 -15.42
N PRO A 546 7.52 -1.23 -16.52
CA PRO A 546 6.66 -1.74 -17.59
C PRO A 546 7.26 -3.00 -18.21
N GLY A 547 6.38 -3.95 -18.52
CA GLY A 547 6.75 -5.22 -19.15
C GLY A 547 5.54 -5.94 -19.74
N PRO A 548 4.73 -5.31 -20.61
CA PRO A 548 3.45 -5.87 -21.05
C PRO A 548 3.59 -7.24 -21.73
N ALA A 549 4.67 -7.46 -22.49
CA ALA A 549 4.95 -8.74 -23.14
C ALA A 549 5.21 -9.89 -22.15
N SER A 550 5.62 -9.59 -20.91
CA SER A 550 5.85 -10.60 -19.87
C SER A 550 4.56 -11.34 -19.48
N ALA A 551 3.40 -10.72 -19.73
CA ALA A 551 2.09 -11.30 -19.48
C ALA A 551 1.83 -12.53 -20.34
N GLU A 552 2.37 -12.61 -21.56
CA GLU A 552 2.00 -13.64 -22.53
C GLU A 552 2.92 -14.87 -22.45
N HIS A 553 2.46 -15.99 -23.03
CA HIS A 553 3.27 -17.21 -23.23
C HIS A 553 3.90 -17.83 -21.98
N ASN A 554 3.25 -17.68 -20.82
CA ASN A 554 3.69 -18.26 -19.55
C ASN A 554 2.50 -18.92 -18.80
N GLY A 555 2.80 -19.61 -17.69
CA GLY A 555 1.82 -20.34 -16.89
C GLY A 555 1.08 -19.55 -15.81
N TRP A 556 1.37 -18.26 -15.64
CA TRP A 556 0.85 -17.44 -14.54
C TRP A 556 -0.61 -16.99 -14.73
N GLY A 557 -1.19 -17.17 -15.92
CA GLY A 557 -2.61 -16.93 -16.20
C GLY A 557 -3.06 -15.47 -16.14
N GLN A 558 -2.12 -14.53 -16.07
CA GLN A 558 -2.37 -13.08 -16.11
C GLN A 558 -2.08 -12.58 -17.53
N TRP A 559 -2.95 -13.00 -18.45
CA TRP A 559 -2.76 -12.85 -19.89
C TRP A 559 -3.52 -11.65 -20.43
N LEU A 560 -2.97 -10.99 -21.45
CA LEU A 560 -3.63 -9.90 -22.17
C LEU A 560 -4.33 -10.40 -23.44
N ARG A 561 -3.88 -11.55 -23.98
CA ARG A 561 -4.32 -12.11 -25.27
C ARG A 561 -4.20 -11.08 -26.40
N ALA A 562 -3.13 -10.30 -26.39
CA ALA A 562 -2.83 -9.35 -27.44
C ALA A 562 -2.38 -10.07 -28.73
N ASP A 563 -2.99 -9.69 -29.85
CA ASP A 563 -2.60 -10.13 -31.19
C ASP A 563 -2.72 -8.95 -32.18
N ALA A 564 -2.63 -9.20 -33.49
CA ALA A 564 -2.73 -8.12 -34.47
C ALA A 564 -4.16 -7.56 -34.63
N GLN A 565 -5.16 -8.23 -34.06
CA GLN A 565 -6.58 -7.92 -34.23
C GLN A 565 -7.15 -7.20 -33.00
N GLY A 566 -6.75 -7.60 -31.79
CA GLY A 566 -7.31 -7.09 -30.55
C GLY A 566 -6.56 -7.48 -29.29
N ILE A 567 -7.17 -7.18 -28.15
CA ILE A 567 -6.61 -7.38 -26.82
C ILE A 567 -7.74 -7.57 -25.80
N GLY A 568 -7.42 -8.17 -24.66
CA GLY A 568 -8.31 -8.43 -23.53
C GLY A 568 -8.65 -9.91 -23.39
N MET A 569 -9.18 -10.32 -22.25
CA MET A 569 -9.59 -11.71 -22.04
C MET A 569 -11.09 -11.85 -22.32
N ASP A 570 -11.48 -12.74 -23.25
CA ASP A 570 -12.90 -13.11 -23.40
C ASP A 570 -13.32 -13.99 -22.20
N ARG A 571 -13.91 -13.35 -21.20
CA ARG A 571 -14.39 -13.96 -19.96
C ARG A 571 -15.90 -14.20 -19.95
N THR A 572 -16.56 -13.92 -21.07
CA THR A 572 -18.00 -14.11 -21.22
C THR A 572 -18.40 -15.58 -21.12
N VAL A 573 -19.66 -15.85 -20.77
CA VAL A 573 -20.26 -17.19 -20.81
C VAL A 573 -20.52 -17.62 -22.25
N ALA A 574 -20.95 -16.69 -23.10
CA ALA A 574 -21.35 -16.99 -24.47
C ALA A 574 -20.21 -17.59 -25.31
N THR A 575 -19.00 -17.03 -25.20
CA THR A 575 -17.87 -17.41 -26.06
C THR A 575 -16.58 -17.67 -25.29
N GLY A 576 -16.42 -17.03 -24.14
CA GLY A 576 -15.19 -16.99 -23.35
C GLY A 576 -15.02 -18.09 -22.30
N THR A 577 -14.28 -17.75 -21.25
CA THR A 577 -13.97 -18.66 -20.13
C THR A 577 -15.16 -18.89 -19.19
N GLY A 578 -16.26 -18.13 -19.36
CA GLY A 578 -17.46 -18.19 -18.54
C GLY A 578 -17.29 -17.62 -17.13
N TYR A 579 -16.23 -16.86 -16.88
CA TYR A 579 -15.95 -16.21 -15.59
C TYR A 579 -17.07 -15.25 -15.17
N THR A 580 -17.65 -14.49 -16.10
CA THR A 580 -18.80 -13.60 -15.83
C THR A 580 -19.97 -14.35 -15.18
N GLY A 581 -20.15 -15.63 -15.53
CA GLY A 581 -21.18 -16.51 -14.96
C GLY A 581 -20.97 -16.88 -13.49
N GLN A 582 -19.82 -16.58 -12.88
CA GLN A 582 -19.58 -16.79 -11.44
C GLN A 582 -20.24 -15.70 -10.57
N TYR A 583 -20.64 -14.58 -11.16
CA TYR A 583 -21.34 -13.49 -10.45
C TYR A 583 -22.84 -13.75 -10.29
N PRO A 584 -23.50 -13.07 -9.34
CA PRO A 584 -24.97 -13.03 -9.28
C PRO A 584 -25.57 -12.53 -10.60
N ARG A 585 -26.72 -13.09 -10.98
CA ARG A 585 -27.32 -12.98 -12.32
C ARG A 585 -27.31 -11.57 -12.93
N GLU A 586 -27.65 -10.55 -12.16
CA GLU A 586 -27.77 -9.18 -12.68
C GLU A 586 -26.39 -8.57 -12.97
N LEU A 587 -25.42 -8.76 -12.08
CA LEU A 587 -24.05 -8.31 -12.27
C LEU A 587 -23.35 -9.13 -13.37
N ALA A 588 -23.61 -10.44 -13.42
CA ALA A 588 -23.16 -11.30 -14.51
C ALA A 588 -23.66 -10.79 -15.86
N ALA A 589 -24.94 -10.43 -15.99
CA ALA A 589 -25.50 -9.88 -17.22
C ALA A 589 -24.87 -8.53 -17.61
N GLN A 590 -24.55 -7.69 -16.62
CA GLN A 590 -23.86 -6.42 -16.86
C GLN A 590 -22.44 -6.63 -17.41
N TYR A 591 -21.66 -7.56 -16.83
CA TYR A 591 -20.31 -7.85 -17.31
C TYR A 591 -20.31 -8.64 -18.63
N GLU A 592 -21.33 -9.47 -18.87
CA GLU A 592 -21.49 -10.26 -20.09
C GLU A 592 -21.78 -9.41 -21.32
N ASP A 593 -22.58 -8.34 -21.18
CA ASP A 593 -22.92 -7.45 -22.29
C ASP A 593 -21.85 -6.35 -22.44
N ILE A 594 -21.09 -6.40 -23.53
CA ILE A 594 -20.06 -5.40 -23.85
C ILE A 594 -20.58 -3.96 -23.83
N ALA A 595 -21.86 -3.72 -24.14
CA ALA A 595 -22.46 -2.39 -24.12
C ALA A 595 -22.83 -1.89 -22.71
N GLN A 596 -22.90 -2.80 -21.73
CA GLN A 596 -23.22 -2.50 -20.32
C GLN A 596 -22.02 -2.67 -19.38
N CYS A 597 -20.99 -3.38 -19.84
CA CYS A 597 -19.76 -3.62 -19.10
C CYS A 597 -19.09 -2.28 -18.77
N PRO A 598 -18.76 -1.99 -17.49
CA PRO A 598 -18.03 -0.78 -17.14
C PRO A 598 -16.68 -0.72 -17.88
N GLU A 599 -16.41 0.39 -18.55
CA GLU A 599 -15.19 0.55 -19.36
C GLU A 599 -13.88 0.33 -18.60
N PRO A 600 -13.75 0.74 -17.32
CA PRO A 600 -12.55 0.43 -16.53
C PRO A 600 -12.29 -1.07 -16.32
N LEU A 601 -13.23 -1.96 -16.67
CA LEU A 601 -13.11 -3.41 -16.59
C LEU A 601 -13.28 -4.10 -17.96
N LEU A 602 -13.39 -3.33 -19.04
CA LEU A 602 -13.72 -3.85 -20.38
C LEU A 602 -12.76 -4.95 -20.82
N LEU A 603 -11.45 -4.70 -20.78
CA LEU A 603 -10.42 -5.63 -21.25
C LEU A 603 -10.15 -6.77 -20.26
N PHE A 604 -10.64 -6.62 -19.03
CA PHE A 604 -10.71 -7.74 -18.09
C PHE A 604 -11.81 -8.74 -18.52
N MET A 605 -12.95 -8.25 -19.01
CA MET A 605 -14.12 -9.10 -19.29
C MET A 605 -14.22 -9.55 -20.76
N HIS A 606 -13.69 -8.75 -21.69
CA HIS A 606 -13.87 -8.92 -23.13
C HIS A 606 -12.53 -8.87 -23.87
N HIS A 607 -12.38 -9.72 -24.90
CA HIS A 607 -11.40 -9.50 -25.96
C HIS A 607 -12.05 -8.65 -27.05
N VAL A 608 -11.45 -7.50 -27.38
CA VAL A 608 -12.02 -6.55 -28.33
C VAL A 608 -10.98 -6.08 -29.35
N PRO A 609 -11.40 -5.70 -30.57
CA PRO A 609 -10.49 -5.08 -31.51
C PRO A 609 -9.90 -3.78 -30.97
N TYR A 610 -8.65 -3.45 -31.29
CA TYR A 610 -8.03 -2.17 -30.90
C TYR A 610 -8.82 -0.93 -31.32
N THR A 611 -9.59 -1.06 -32.41
CA THR A 611 -10.43 0.00 -32.98
C THR A 611 -11.84 0.08 -32.37
N TYR A 612 -12.18 -0.81 -31.42
CA TYR A 612 -13.44 -0.77 -30.68
C TYR A 612 -13.62 0.59 -30.00
N ARG A 613 -14.82 1.16 -30.12
CA ARG A 613 -15.13 2.53 -29.67
C ARG A 613 -15.70 2.51 -28.26
N LEU A 614 -15.01 3.21 -27.36
CA LEU A 614 -15.47 3.52 -26.02
C LEU A 614 -16.64 4.52 -26.06
N HIS A 615 -17.30 4.74 -24.93
CA HIS A 615 -18.35 5.74 -24.72
C HIS A 615 -17.85 7.16 -24.98
N SER A 616 -16.55 7.44 -24.78
CA SER A 616 -15.92 8.70 -25.17
C SER A 616 -15.90 8.91 -26.70
N GLY A 617 -16.07 7.85 -27.49
CA GLY A 617 -15.88 7.83 -28.94
C GLY A 617 -14.44 7.54 -29.38
N GLU A 618 -13.48 7.50 -28.45
CA GLU A 618 -12.11 7.06 -28.73
C GLU A 618 -12.08 5.55 -28.98
N SER A 619 -11.13 5.10 -29.79
CA SER A 619 -10.86 3.66 -29.87
C SER A 619 -10.05 3.21 -28.66
N VAL A 620 -10.14 1.94 -28.26
CA VAL A 620 -9.36 1.36 -27.15
C VAL A 620 -7.88 1.73 -27.22
N VAL A 621 -7.24 1.56 -28.38
CA VAL A 621 -5.82 1.90 -28.54
C VAL A 621 -5.53 3.40 -28.43
N GLN A 622 -6.47 4.24 -28.88
CA GLN A 622 -6.31 5.69 -28.80
C GLN A 622 -6.45 6.15 -27.35
N HIS A 623 -7.41 5.57 -26.60
CA HIS A 623 -7.56 5.80 -25.18
C HIS A 623 -6.29 5.43 -24.42
N VAL A 624 -5.68 4.27 -24.72
CA VAL A 624 -4.37 3.89 -24.14
C VAL A 624 -3.32 4.96 -24.44
N TYR A 625 -3.21 5.45 -25.68
CA TYR A 625 -2.26 6.53 -25.98
C TYR A 625 -2.55 7.77 -25.14
N ASP A 626 -3.79 8.25 -25.16
CA ASP A 626 -4.18 9.48 -24.48
C ASP A 626 -3.94 9.41 -22.96
N THR A 627 -4.38 8.34 -22.28
CA THR A 627 -4.18 8.21 -20.83
C THR A 627 -2.71 8.14 -20.46
N HIS A 628 -1.86 7.50 -21.26
CA HIS A 628 -0.44 7.38 -20.94
C HIS A 628 0.29 8.73 -21.04
N TYR A 629 -0.06 9.56 -22.04
CA TYR A 629 0.46 10.92 -22.12
C TYR A 629 -0.07 11.80 -20.99
N ASP A 630 -1.38 11.75 -20.72
CA ASP A 630 -2.03 12.51 -19.66
C ASP A 630 -1.49 12.13 -18.27
N GLY A 631 -1.32 10.83 -18.00
CA GLY A 631 -0.78 10.31 -16.75
C GLY A 631 0.66 10.76 -16.51
N ALA A 632 1.51 10.75 -17.54
CA ALA A 632 2.87 11.26 -17.45
C ALA A 632 2.91 12.78 -17.18
N GLU A 633 2.01 13.55 -17.79
CA GLU A 633 1.88 14.98 -17.51
C GLU A 633 1.37 15.22 -16.07
N GLN A 634 0.35 14.49 -15.63
CA GLN A 634 -0.20 14.59 -14.28
C GLN A 634 0.84 14.21 -13.21
N ALA A 635 1.68 13.19 -13.45
CA ALA A 635 2.80 12.87 -12.56
C ALA A 635 3.81 14.02 -12.44
N MET A 636 4.06 14.76 -13.53
CA MET A 636 4.88 15.98 -13.51
C MET A 636 4.19 17.15 -12.78
N GLN A 637 2.85 17.23 -12.82
CA GLN A 637 2.08 18.23 -12.06
C GLN A 637 2.23 18.01 -10.55
N LEU A 638 2.23 16.76 -10.07
CA LEU A 638 2.45 16.42 -8.65
C LEU A 638 3.75 17.04 -8.11
N VAL A 639 4.82 17.07 -8.90
CA VAL A 639 6.10 17.70 -8.54
C VAL A 639 5.92 19.21 -8.29
N SER A 640 5.16 19.88 -9.16
CA SER A 640 4.94 21.33 -9.09
C SER A 640 4.05 21.69 -7.89
N GLU A 641 3.03 20.87 -7.63
CA GLU A 641 2.13 20.99 -6.49
C GLU A 641 2.90 20.84 -5.17
N TRP A 642 3.73 19.79 -5.03
CA TRP A 642 4.55 19.62 -3.83
C TRP A 642 5.56 20.76 -3.65
N GLN A 643 6.19 21.25 -4.72
CA GLN A 643 7.09 22.40 -4.66
C GLN A 643 6.43 23.67 -4.11
N SER A 644 5.11 23.83 -4.26
CA SER A 644 4.37 24.94 -3.66
C SER A 644 4.42 24.91 -2.12
N LEU A 645 4.76 23.76 -1.52
CA LEU A 645 4.82 23.53 -0.08
C LEU A 645 6.21 23.71 0.56
N ALA A 646 7.24 24.14 -0.20
CA ALA A 646 8.66 24.19 0.22
C ALA A 646 8.96 24.92 1.53
N ARG A 647 8.09 25.86 1.94
CA ARG A 647 8.22 26.65 3.19
C ARG A 647 7.20 26.27 4.26
N HIS A 648 6.38 25.27 3.99
CA HIS A 648 5.26 24.88 4.84
C HIS A 648 5.45 23.51 5.49
N ILE A 649 6.33 22.67 4.92
CA ILE A 649 6.75 21.35 5.41
C ILE A 649 8.19 21.44 5.93
N ASP A 650 8.57 20.59 6.88
CA ASP A 650 9.97 20.46 7.32
C ASP A 650 10.88 19.97 6.18
N ALA A 651 12.17 20.30 6.29
CA ALA A 651 13.12 20.11 5.20
C ALA A 651 13.33 18.63 4.83
N GLU A 652 13.30 17.72 5.80
CA GLU A 652 13.60 16.30 5.59
C GLU A 652 12.47 15.62 4.79
N ARG A 653 11.22 15.70 5.28
CA ARG A 653 10.07 15.14 4.55
C ARG A 653 9.84 15.84 3.23
N TYR A 654 10.00 17.17 3.18
CA TYR A 654 9.90 17.93 1.92
C TYR A 654 10.86 17.40 0.86
N SER A 655 12.14 17.25 1.22
CA SER A 655 13.17 16.83 0.27
C SER A 655 12.98 15.37 -0.16
N LYS A 656 12.64 14.47 0.77
CA LYS A 656 12.39 13.06 0.46
C LYS A 656 11.20 12.88 -0.49
N VAL A 657 10.05 13.53 -0.21
CA VAL A 657 8.86 13.45 -1.07
C VAL A 657 9.14 14.07 -2.44
N LEU A 658 9.84 15.22 -2.48
CA LEU A 658 10.19 15.86 -3.74
C LEU A 658 11.09 14.97 -4.61
N ALA A 659 12.06 14.29 -4.01
CA ALA A 659 12.92 13.35 -4.73
C ALA A 659 12.13 12.17 -5.31
N LEU A 660 11.25 11.56 -4.51
CA LEU A 660 10.39 10.45 -4.95
C LEU A 660 9.45 10.86 -6.09
N GLN A 661 8.77 12.01 -5.97
CA GLN A 661 7.86 12.49 -7.03
C GLN A 661 8.59 12.85 -8.32
N ARG A 662 9.81 13.39 -8.23
CA ARG A 662 10.65 13.62 -9.40
C ARG A 662 11.03 12.30 -10.07
N GLY A 663 11.35 11.28 -9.28
CA GLY A 663 11.55 9.91 -9.75
C GLY A 663 10.29 9.38 -10.44
N GLN A 664 9.12 9.46 -9.79
CA GLN A 664 7.82 9.04 -10.34
C GLN A 664 7.51 9.75 -11.66
N ALA A 665 7.74 11.06 -11.78
CA ALA A 665 7.55 11.79 -13.04
C ALA A 665 8.47 11.28 -14.16
N GLY A 666 9.71 10.90 -13.82
CA GLY A 666 10.63 10.25 -14.74
C GLY A 666 10.15 8.86 -15.17
N PHE A 667 9.79 8.00 -14.20
CA PHE A 667 9.25 6.66 -14.47
C PHE A 667 7.94 6.69 -15.24
N ALA A 668 7.06 7.66 -15.02
CA ALA A 668 5.81 7.78 -15.77
C ALA A 668 6.06 8.00 -17.28
N ILE A 669 7.18 8.66 -17.64
CA ILE A 669 7.60 8.78 -19.05
C ILE A 669 8.10 7.43 -19.59
N VAL A 670 8.88 6.68 -18.79
CA VAL A 670 9.35 5.32 -19.16
C VAL A 670 8.16 4.39 -19.43
N TRP A 671 7.18 4.40 -18.51
CA TRP A 671 5.92 3.69 -18.64
C TRP A 671 5.15 4.10 -19.89
N ARG A 672 4.90 5.41 -20.07
CA ARG A 672 4.22 5.95 -21.26
C ARG A 672 4.87 5.46 -22.54
N ASP A 673 6.16 5.65 -22.70
CA ASP A 673 6.85 5.32 -23.94
C ASP A 673 6.81 3.81 -24.22
N THR A 674 7.10 2.99 -23.19
CA THR A 674 7.12 1.53 -23.32
C THR A 674 5.75 1.00 -23.73
N ILE A 675 4.69 1.37 -23.01
CA ILE A 675 3.35 0.85 -23.26
C ILE A 675 2.80 1.37 -24.60
N THR A 676 2.92 2.66 -24.88
CA THR A 676 2.38 3.20 -26.14
C THR A 676 3.11 2.67 -27.38
N ASN A 677 4.43 2.50 -27.31
CA ASN A 677 5.19 1.86 -28.39
C ASN A 677 4.79 0.38 -28.55
N TRP A 678 4.62 -0.36 -27.46
CA TRP A 678 4.16 -1.75 -27.52
C TRP A 678 2.78 -1.85 -28.16
N PHE A 679 1.82 -1.02 -27.76
CA PHE A 679 0.49 -0.99 -28.37
C PHE A 679 0.52 -0.61 -29.85
N ALA A 680 1.36 0.36 -30.24
CA ALA A 680 1.53 0.72 -31.65
C ALA A 680 2.11 -0.43 -32.48
N GLN A 681 3.06 -1.17 -31.92
CA GLN A 681 3.65 -2.35 -32.57
C GLN A 681 2.65 -3.51 -32.69
N GLN A 682 1.88 -3.81 -31.64
CA GLN A 682 0.88 -4.90 -31.68
C GLN A 682 -0.30 -4.56 -32.60
N SER A 683 -0.85 -3.34 -32.49
CA SER A 683 -2.07 -2.96 -33.19
C SER A 683 -1.84 -2.48 -34.63
N GLY A 684 -0.67 -1.94 -34.94
CA GLY A 684 -0.42 -1.21 -36.19
C GLY A 684 -1.24 0.08 -36.36
N VAL A 685 -1.91 0.56 -35.29
CA VAL A 685 -2.73 1.77 -35.30
C VAL A 685 -1.90 2.96 -34.84
N ALA A 686 -1.75 3.96 -35.73
CA ALA A 686 -1.06 5.20 -35.40
C ALA A 686 -1.87 6.04 -34.39
N ASP A 687 -1.16 6.72 -33.49
CA ASP A 687 -1.75 7.73 -32.61
C ASP A 687 -2.34 8.88 -33.44
N ALA A 688 -3.60 9.21 -33.20
CA ALA A 688 -4.31 10.25 -33.94
C ALA A 688 -3.67 11.64 -33.76
N GLN A 689 -2.94 11.86 -32.66
CA GLN A 689 -2.20 13.09 -32.40
C GLN A 689 -0.75 13.04 -32.92
N GLY A 690 -0.29 11.89 -33.42
CA GLY A 690 1.05 11.71 -33.96
C GLY A 690 2.17 11.84 -32.92
N ARG A 691 1.93 11.52 -31.64
CA ARG A 691 2.92 11.63 -30.55
C ARG A 691 3.75 10.35 -30.40
N VAL A 692 3.11 9.18 -30.49
CA VAL A 692 3.76 7.87 -30.27
C VAL A 692 4.83 7.61 -31.32
N GLY A 693 6.04 7.26 -30.89
CA GLY A 693 7.21 7.09 -31.75
C GLY A 693 7.74 8.38 -32.40
N HIS A 694 7.11 9.53 -32.19
CA HIS A 694 7.54 10.83 -32.71
C HIS A 694 7.94 11.75 -31.55
N LEU A 695 9.21 11.67 -31.15
CA LEU A 695 9.76 12.40 -30.01
C LEU A 695 10.78 13.43 -30.51
N PRO A 696 10.33 14.57 -31.08
CA PRO A 696 11.18 15.46 -31.84
C PRO A 696 12.22 16.14 -30.96
N ASP A 697 12.00 16.20 -29.64
CA ASP A 697 12.88 16.81 -28.66
C ASP A 697 13.96 15.85 -28.13
N ARG A 698 13.91 14.56 -28.54
CA ARG A 698 14.93 13.57 -28.19
C ARG A 698 16.07 13.54 -29.18
N ILE A 699 17.24 13.19 -28.67
CA ILE A 699 18.45 12.87 -29.41
C ILE A 699 18.88 11.50 -28.91
N GLU A 700 18.72 10.50 -29.77
CA GLU A 700 19.08 9.12 -29.44
C GLU A 700 20.59 9.01 -29.19
N ALA A 701 21.00 8.31 -28.14
CA ALA A 701 22.40 8.27 -27.75
C ALA A 701 23.27 7.63 -28.85
N GLU A 702 22.76 6.64 -29.57
CA GLU A 702 23.43 6.02 -30.70
C GLU A 702 23.60 6.93 -31.92
N SER A 703 22.86 8.05 -31.98
CA SER A 703 22.99 9.05 -33.05
C SER A 703 24.06 10.13 -32.74
N MET A 704 24.57 10.15 -31.50
CA MET A 704 25.57 11.11 -31.05
C MET A 704 26.98 10.73 -31.52
N GLN A 705 27.94 11.66 -31.41
CA GLN A 705 29.35 11.32 -31.53
C GLN A 705 29.81 10.57 -30.28
N LEU A 706 30.11 9.27 -30.44
CA LEU A 706 30.46 8.35 -29.36
C LEU A 706 31.98 8.13 -29.27
N HIS A 707 32.51 8.19 -28.05
CA HIS A 707 33.85 7.69 -27.71
C HIS A 707 33.75 6.73 -26.52
N GLY A 708 34.19 5.48 -26.73
CA GLY A 708 34.15 4.41 -25.72
C GLY A 708 32.80 3.70 -25.55
N TYR A 709 31.70 4.32 -25.98
CA TYR A 709 30.38 3.71 -26.01
C TYR A 709 30.22 2.70 -27.16
N GLN A 710 29.42 1.65 -26.94
CA GLN A 710 28.98 0.67 -27.93
C GLN A 710 27.46 0.66 -28.01
N VAL A 711 26.90 0.51 -29.21
CA VAL A 711 25.45 0.46 -29.45
C VAL A 711 24.94 -0.96 -29.27
N HIS A 712 23.81 -1.11 -28.58
CA HIS A 712 23.12 -2.38 -28.35
C HIS A 712 21.63 -2.23 -28.68
N ALA A 713 21.07 -3.22 -29.35
CA ALA A 713 19.62 -3.33 -29.47
C ALA A 713 19.01 -3.68 -28.10
N ALA A 714 17.94 -3.00 -27.70
CA ALA A 714 17.17 -3.37 -26.52
C ALA A 714 16.34 -4.63 -26.78
N THR A 715 16.11 -5.43 -25.75
CA THR A 715 15.25 -6.62 -25.83
C THR A 715 14.43 -6.75 -24.54
N PRO A 716 13.10 -6.54 -24.61
CA PRO A 716 12.31 -6.12 -25.77
C PRO A 716 12.68 -4.72 -26.31
N SER A 717 12.38 -4.46 -27.58
CA SER A 717 12.82 -3.22 -28.27
C SER A 717 12.17 -1.97 -27.70
N GLU A 718 10.94 -2.08 -27.22
CA GLU A 718 10.13 -1.02 -26.62
C GLU A 718 10.68 -0.50 -25.30
N MET A 719 11.70 -1.15 -24.73
CA MET A 719 12.38 -0.71 -23.51
C MET A 719 13.39 0.43 -23.74
N ALA A 720 13.71 0.74 -25.01
CA ALA A 720 14.58 1.85 -25.40
C ALA A 720 13.93 2.73 -26.46
N SER A 721 14.20 4.03 -26.42
CA SER A 721 13.80 4.94 -27.50
C SER A 721 14.53 4.55 -28.78
N GLY A 722 13.81 4.48 -29.91
CA GLY A 722 14.39 4.04 -31.18
C GLY A 722 14.85 2.56 -31.23
N GLY A 723 14.68 1.80 -30.14
CA GLY A 723 15.02 0.39 -30.04
C GLY A 723 16.49 0.07 -29.72
N ASN A 724 17.34 1.08 -29.51
CA ASN A 724 18.74 0.88 -29.14
C ASN A 724 19.14 1.74 -27.94
N ALA A 725 20.20 1.34 -27.26
CA ALA A 725 20.86 2.11 -26.23
C ALA A 725 22.38 1.94 -26.35
N VAL A 726 23.15 2.76 -25.65
CA VAL A 726 24.62 2.67 -25.64
C VAL A 726 25.14 2.23 -24.29
N THR A 727 26.18 1.40 -24.26
CA THR A 727 26.89 1.02 -23.02
C THR A 727 28.38 1.36 -23.10
N CYS A 728 28.97 1.77 -21.99
CA CYS A 728 30.36 2.19 -21.94
C CYS A 728 31.29 0.98 -21.80
N ALA A 729 32.11 0.75 -22.83
CA ALA A 729 33.03 -0.40 -22.91
C ALA A 729 34.45 -0.10 -22.40
N THR A 730 34.67 1.08 -21.81
CA THR A 730 35.96 1.54 -21.30
C THR A 730 35.81 2.13 -19.90
N THR A 731 36.89 2.62 -19.30
CA THR A 731 36.83 3.26 -17.97
C THR A 731 36.16 4.64 -17.98
N ARG A 732 35.98 5.25 -19.16
CA ARG A 732 35.32 6.55 -19.33
C ARG A 732 34.85 6.70 -20.77
N CYS A 733 33.57 7.04 -20.94
CA CYS A 733 32.96 7.24 -22.24
C CYS A 733 32.37 8.64 -22.37
N THR A 734 32.24 9.10 -23.60
CA THR A 734 31.58 10.37 -23.92
C THR A 734 30.62 10.21 -25.09
N ALA A 735 29.44 10.82 -24.98
CA ALA A 735 28.51 11.04 -26.08
C ALA A 735 28.32 12.54 -26.25
N SER A 736 28.60 13.08 -27.44
CA SER A 736 28.46 14.52 -27.72
C SER A 736 27.62 14.81 -28.96
N THR A 737 26.88 15.91 -28.94
CA THR A 737 26.06 16.36 -30.07
C THR A 737 26.04 17.88 -30.17
N VAL A 738 25.98 18.39 -31.41
CA VAL A 738 25.80 19.81 -31.70
C VAL A 738 24.31 20.06 -31.89
N LEU A 739 23.78 21.03 -31.15
CA LEU A 739 22.35 21.32 -31.12
C LEU A 739 21.91 22.08 -32.35
N ASP A 740 20.98 21.48 -33.09
CA ASP A 740 20.21 22.15 -34.14
C ASP A 740 18.81 22.48 -33.61
N ARG A 741 18.74 23.38 -32.61
CA ARG A 741 17.50 23.78 -31.96
C ARG A 741 17.33 25.30 -32.01
N PRO A 742 16.10 25.82 -32.17
CA PRO A 742 15.83 27.25 -32.07
C PRO A 742 16.34 27.81 -30.73
N ALA A 743 16.82 29.06 -30.75
CA ALA A 743 17.22 29.72 -29.52
C ALA A 743 16.02 29.83 -28.56
N GLY A 744 16.20 29.47 -27.29
CA GLY A 744 15.10 29.40 -26.35
C GLY A 744 15.49 28.81 -24.99
N TRP A 745 14.50 28.62 -24.12
CA TRP A 745 14.67 27.99 -22.81
C TRP A 745 14.24 26.54 -22.87
N TYR A 746 15.08 25.64 -22.36
CA TYR A 746 14.86 24.21 -22.42
C TYR A 746 15.10 23.55 -21.07
N ARG A 747 14.29 22.54 -20.77
CA ARG A 747 14.57 21.57 -19.71
C ARG A 747 15.37 20.42 -20.32
N LEU A 748 16.49 20.08 -19.68
CA LEU A 748 17.33 18.97 -20.11
C LEU A 748 17.03 17.72 -19.30
N SER A 749 16.90 16.59 -19.98
CA SER A 749 16.82 15.27 -19.35
C SER A 749 17.72 14.26 -20.05
N VAL A 750 18.13 13.24 -19.32
CA VAL A 750 18.90 12.10 -19.82
C VAL A 750 18.16 10.82 -19.42
N GLY A 751 17.78 10.01 -20.40
CA GLY A 751 17.30 8.64 -20.19
C GLY A 751 18.48 7.70 -20.07
N TYR A 752 18.53 6.91 -19.01
CA TYR A 752 19.62 5.97 -18.72
C TYR A 752 19.06 4.77 -17.95
N TYR A 753 19.89 3.74 -17.73
CA TYR A 753 19.49 2.59 -16.91
C TYR A 753 20.37 2.51 -15.67
N ASP A 754 19.74 2.22 -14.54
CA ASP A 754 20.35 2.10 -13.22
C ASP A 754 20.28 0.64 -12.75
N TYR A 755 21.43 0.02 -12.55
CA TYR A 755 21.59 -1.39 -12.21
C TYR A 755 21.90 -1.55 -10.71
N HIS A 756 21.22 -2.51 -10.07
CA HIS A 756 21.35 -2.82 -8.65
C HIS A 756 22.80 -2.97 -8.15
N ASP A 757 23.69 -3.54 -8.97
CA ASP A 757 25.08 -3.87 -8.59
C ASP A 757 26.13 -2.85 -9.06
N GLY A 758 25.71 -1.64 -9.46
CA GLY A 758 26.59 -0.57 -9.90
C GLY A 758 26.27 0.81 -9.34
N ALA A 759 27.08 1.78 -9.75
CA ALA A 759 26.91 3.19 -9.38
C ALA A 759 27.58 4.14 -10.37
N SER A 760 27.27 4.02 -11.66
CA SER A 760 27.94 4.79 -12.71
C SER A 760 27.73 6.28 -12.51
N ARG A 761 28.77 7.05 -12.81
CA ARG A 761 28.75 8.50 -12.64
C ARG A 761 28.64 9.19 -13.98
N PHE A 762 27.71 10.14 -14.06
CA PHE A 762 27.43 10.92 -15.25
C PHE A 762 27.71 12.40 -15.01
N THR A 763 28.21 13.09 -16.03
CA THR A 763 28.39 14.54 -16.04
C THR A 763 27.93 15.08 -17.38
N LEU A 764 26.96 15.99 -17.35
CA LEU A 764 26.47 16.69 -18.52
C LEU A 764 27.10 18.08 -18.59
N THR A 765 27.65 18.45 -19.74
CA THR A 765 28.19 19.79 -20.00
C THR A 765 27.55 20.44 -21.22
N LEU A 766 27.45 21.77 -21.19
CA LEU A 766 26.99 22.64 -22.27
C LEU A 766 28.11 23.62 -22.64
N ASN A 767 28.62 23.55 -23.87
CA ASN A 767 29.76 24.33 -24.33
C ASN A 767 30.98 24.23 -23.39
N GLY A 768 31.21 23.04 -22.82
CA GLY A 768 32.28 22.76 -21.87
C GLY A 768 31.98 23.18 -20.41
N ASN A 769 30.89 23.89 -20.15
CA ASN A 769 30.49 24.26 -18.78
C ASN A 769 29.60 23.18 -18.16
N SER A 770 29.81 22.89 -16.87
CA SER A 770 29.02 21.87 -16.16
C SER A 770 27.55 22.29 -16.03
N VAL A 771 26.64 21.41 -16.44
CA VAL A 771 25.19 21.52 -16.24
C VAL A 771 24.76 20.74 -15.01
N GLY A 772 25.26 19.52 -14.87
CA GLY A 772 24.88 18.63 -13.77
C GLY A 772 25.74 17.39 -13.70
N GLN A 773 25.78 16.80 -12.51
CA GLN A 773 26.46 15.55 -12.22
C GLN A 773 25.56 14.71 -11.31
N TRP A 774 25.44 13.43 -11.59
CA TRP A 774 24.69 12.46 -10.78
C TRP A 774 25.33 11.08 -10.84
N SER A 775 24.89 10.20 -9.94
CA SER A 775 25.20 8.78 -9.95
C SER A 775 23.91 8.01 -10.26
N ALA A 776 24.04 6.87 -10.94
CA ALA A 776 23.00 5.84 -11.01
C ALA A 776 23.09 5.00 -9.73
N ASP A 777 22.53 5.49 -8.62
CA ASP A 777 22.60 4.82 -7.32
C ASP A 777 21.21 4.61 -6.68
N ASP A 778 20.17 4.55 -7.51
CA ASP A 778 18.84 4.15 -7.08
C ASP A 778 18.80 2.65 -6.77
N ASP A 779 18.08 2.26 -5.71
CA ASP A 779 17.93 0.86 -5.30
C ASP A 779 16.93 0.11 -6.21
N LEU A 780 17.27 -0.11 -7.48
CA LEU A 780 16.41 -0.82 -8.45
C LEU A 780 16.73 -2.31 -8.49
N PRO A 781 15.75 -3.22 -8.66
CA PRO A 781 15.93 -4.65 -8.38
C PRO A 781 16.52 -5.51 -9.53
N MET A 782 17.15 -4.91 -10.55
CA MET A 782 17.65 -5.64 -11.74
C MET A 782 19.00 -5.09 -12.25
N ASN A 783 19.70 -5.89 -13.07
CA ASN A 783 21.05 -5.59 -13.61
C ASN A 783 21.12 -5.66 -15.16
N ASN A 784 20.02 -5.31 -15.83
CA ASN A 784 19.92 -5.34 -17.29
C ASN A 784 19.06 -4.18 -17.79
N MET A 785 19.23 -3.76 -19.05
CA MET A 785 18.38 -2.76 -19.70
C MET A 785 16.95 -3.30 -19.80
N SER A 786 16.06 -2.77 -18.96
CA SER A 786 14.65 -3.17 -18.86
C SER A 786 13.82 -1.99 -18.38
N GLY A 787 12.50 -2.08 -18.47
CA GLY A 787 11.59 -1.07 -17.90
C GLY A 787 11.79 -0.87 -16.40
N THR A 788 12.32 -1.86 -15.68
CA THR A 788 12.60 -1.78 -14.24
C THR A 788 13.82 -0.92 -13.93
N THR A 789 14.86 -0.95 -14.77
CA THR A 789 16.10 -0.20 -14.57
C THR A 789 16.12 1.12 -15.33
N ALA A 790 15.28 1.27 -16.36
CA ALA A 790 15.13 2.50 -17.12
C ALA A 790 14.64 3.63 -16.20
N THR A 791 15.43 4.69 -16.11
CA THR A 791 15.16 5.86 -15.27
C THR A 791 15.61 7.13 -16.01
N ARG A 792 15.42 8.28 -15.35
CA ARG A 792 15.59 9.58 -15.98
C ARG A 792 16.17 10.61 -15.04
N TRP A 793 17.30 11.21 -15.43
CA TRP A 793 17.81 12.38 -14.76
C TRP A 793 17.25 13.63 -15.43
N THR A 794 16.88 14.64 -14.64
CA THR A 794 16.34 15.90 -15.17
C THR A 794 17.00 17.09 -14.50
N HIS A 795 17.49 18.02 -15.31
CA HIS A 795 17.91 19.34 -14.85
C HIS A 795 16.70 20.24 -14.68
N TRP A 796 16.25 20.41 -13.44
CA TRP A 796 15.01 21.11 -13.10
C TRP A 796 15.05 22.63 -13.33
N MET A 797 16.22 23.21 -13.50
CA MET A 797 16.38 24.62 -13.90
C MET A 797 16.47 24.71 -15.42
N PRO A 798 15.58 25.46 -16.10
CA PRO A 798 15.70 25.66 -17.54
C PRO A 798 17.02 26.33 -17.92
N LEU A 799 17.59 25.94 -19.06
CA LEU A 799 18.79 26.54 -19.64
C LEU A 799 18.44 27.27 -20.92
N ALA A 800 19.12 28.40 -21.15
CA ALA A 800 19.08 29.07 -22.45
C ALA A 800 20.00 28.31 -23.41
N LEU A 801 19.45 27.84 -24.53
CA LEU A 801 20.18 27.16 -25.61
C LEU A 801 20.11 28.01 -26.88
N SER A 802 21.13 27.89 -27.72
CA SER A 802 21.24 28.50 -29.06
C SER A 802 21.64 27.46 -30.11
N PRO A 803 21.26 27.65 -31.39
CA PRO A 803 21.78 26.81 -32.47
C PRO A 803 23.31 26.80 -32.48
N GLY A 804 23.90 25.60 -32.58
CA GLY A 804 25.34 25.39 -32.55
C GLY A 804 25.94 25.16 -31.15
N ASP A 805 25.16 25.27 -30.09
CA ASP A 805 25.59 24.83 -28.76
C ASP A 805 25.95 23.34 -28.77
N THR A 806 26.93 22.94 -27.96
CA THR A 806 27.38 21.54 -27.88
C THR A 806 27.03 20.96 -26.51
N LEU A 807 26.28 19.85 -26.50
CA LEU A 807 26.07 19.03 -25.31
C LEU A 807 27.04 17.86 -25.32
N GLN A 808 27.62 17.56 -24.16
CA GLN A 808 28.45 16.38 -23.95
C GLN A 808 28.08 15.69 -22.65
N LEU A 809 27.69 14.43 -22.75
CA LEU A 809 27.54 13.52 -21.62
C LEU A 809 28.84 12.74 -21.45
N THR A 810 29.44 12.82 -20.27
CA THR A 810 30.57 11.99 -19.87
C THR A 810 30.08 10.96 -18.85
N ALA A 811 30.42 9.69 -19.03
CA ALA A 811 30.09 8.64 -18.07
C ALA A 811 31.33 7.85 -17.63
N THR A 812 31.29 7.37 -16.39
CA THR A 812 32.30 6.50 -15.78
C THR A 812 31.58 5.30 -15.19
N PRO A 813 31.72 4.09 -15.77
CA PRO A 813 31.18 2.85 -15.22
C PRO A 813 31.68 2.56 -13.82
N GLN A 814 30.85 1.89 -13.01
CA GLN A 814 31.21 1.46 -11.68
C GLN A 814 30.43 0.21 -11.28
N GLY A 815 31.12 -0.78 -10.71
CA GLY A 815 30.50 -2.06 -10.32
C GLY A 815 30.18 -2.93 -11.54
N GLY A 816 29.01 -3.57 -11.53
CA GLY A 816 28.48 -4.34 -12.67
C GLY A 816 27.82 -3.47 -13.75
N GLU A 817 27.68 -2.17 -13.51
CA GLU A 817 26.94 -1.27 -14.40
C GLU A 817 27.85 -0.61 -15.46
N PRO A 818 27.55 -0.80 -16.76
CA PRO A 818 28.35 -0.26 -17.86
C PRO A 818 27.88 1.15 -18.28
N ALA A 819 27.36 1.96 -17.35
CA ALA A 819 26.80 3.29 -17.61
C ALA A 819 25.88 3.38 -18.87
N PRO A 820 24.81 2.55 -18.95
CA PRO A 820 23.95 2.50 -20.13
C PRO A 820 23.12 3.78 -20.31
N VAL A 821 23.05 4.32 -21.54
CA VAL A 821 22.32 5.55 -21.87
C VAL A 821 21.41 5.32 -23.06
N ASP A 822 20.18 5.83 -22.97
CA ASP A 822 19.16 5.72 -24.02
C ASP A 822 19.14 6.99 -24.90
N TYR A 823 18.83 8.15 -24.31
CA TYR A 823 18.74 9.41 -25.05
C TYR A 823 19.02 10.65 -24.19
N LEU A 824 19.20 11.78 -24.86
CA LEU A 824 19.05 13.13 -24.28
C LEU A 824 17.73 13.72 -24.76
N GLU A 825 17.02 14.48 -23.92
CA GLU A 825 15.81 15.21 -24.31
C GLU A 825 15.90 16.69 -23.95
N LEU A 826 15.44 17.53 -24.88
CA LEU A 826 15.48 18.99 -24.82
C LEU A 826 14.05 19.54 -24.86
N THR A 827 13.32 19.48 -23.75
CA THR A 827 11.92 19.94 -23.71
C THR A 827 11.85 21.47 -23.71
N PRO A 828 11.23 22.14 -24.71
CA PRO A 828 11.04 23.58 -24.69
C PRO A 828 10.18 24.01 -23.49
N VAL A 829 10.54 25.11 -22.86
CA VAL A 829 9.74 25.70 -21.77
C VAL A 829 9.56 27.20 -21.97
N ALA A 830 8.49 27.76 -21.39
CA ALA A 830 8.29 29.20 -21.37
C ALA A 830 9.46 29.91 -20.67
N THR A 831 9.77 31.13 -21.12
CA THR A 831 10.80 31.98 -20.50
C THR A 831 10.59 32.03 -18.99
N PRO A 832 11.59 31.65 -18.18
CA PRO A 832 11.47 31.71 -16.73
C PRO A 832 11.10 33.13 -16.30
N ALA A 833 9.99 33.29 -15.58
CA ALA A 833 9.67 34.58 -14.98
C ALA A 833 10.83 34.97 -14.05
N HIS A 834 11.41 36.16 -14.24
CA HIS A 834 12.43 36.69 -13.35
C HIS A 834 11.88 36.69 -11.92
N ARG A 835 12.26 35.69 -11.11
CA ARG A 835 12.03 35.72 -9.67
C ARG A 835 13.02 36.73 -9.11
N THR A 836 12.55 37.96 -8.89
CA THR A 836 13.22 38.89 -7.98
C THR A 836 13.27 38.20 -6.62
N HIS A 837 14.47 37.77 -6.22
CA HIS A 837 14.74 37.13 -4.93
C HIS A 837 14.52 38.09 -3.76
#